data_AF-A0A3M1MQG2-F1
#
_entry.id   AF-A0A3M1MQG2-F1
#
_cell.length_a   1.000
_cell.length_b   1.000
_cell.length_c   1.000
_cell.angle_alpha   90.00
_cell.angle_beta   90.00
_cell.angle_gamma   90.00
#
_symmetry.space_group_name_H-M   'P 1'
#
loop_
_entity.id
_entity.type
_entity.pdbx_description
1 polymer ?
#
loop_
_entity_poly.entity_id
_entity_poly.type
_entity_poly.pdbx_seq_one_letter_code
_entity_poly.pdbx_strand_id
1 'polypeptide(L)'
;MEGAVRRMIALAAISLLSCNAARSADPQLRTAEGWRVQSAAIDGLMRWPVVADWDAAGRLVVVESGGVARPIEQHNQQRLHKIVRLSDSDGDGVFDQRLIAADGLPFTEGVLCLGDAILAAAPPVIWKLQDADGDGVCERREVWFDGGTITGCANDLHGPYLGRDGWVYWCKGAFAEQTHALADGRLLKDKAAHLFRRRPEGGPIEVVISGGMDNPVEVAMTVAGDVFFTSTFLVHPGDGQRDGIGHAIEGAVFGKPHSVLDAVPKTGELMPPLVHLGPAAPSGLIAAEHPRLIESLHQLAAADDGEGRPSDFLIAALFNLHKLTVHPLRPNRSTVAAGTIELLVSDQVDFHPTDVIEDRDGSLLVLDTGGWYDLCCPTSRVDQRIAPGGIYRLFPPQSASAPAPATGDTPPAADTEAGADAPARAAGSAQQAAVQGTAIERWSRQLGDPRPWYRRKALGELRRSPEADVPSLAAIASGAVATDLASLEQETVRRRAAWALVAADSESADAALLGLTAATDPIIRRISVYGLGLHRRAVAVDRLAQVATNASGALARGAVEALGRVAAVHERVRPAAVSAILAAAPAADSDVGMQHAIIYALRSAQDAKSVSRAAAEGPALQRWLAYRALATMPGDPTVYLRTTRDMLGATDPRLQSAALDVLANHSEWSASMWDQVQPYLAQALEEPEQLDAWFPVLRAWRDR
;
A
#
# COMPACT_ATOMS: atom_id res chain seq x y z
N MET A 1 46.95 19.13 -66.19
CA MET A 1 47.04 19.44 -64.75
C MET A 1 45.78 20.12 -64.21
N GLU A 2 44.59 19.86 -64.79
CA GLU A 2 43.30 20.41 -64.31
C GLU A 2 42.17 19.35 -64.23
N GLY A 3 42.46 18.06 -64.47
CA GLY A 3 41.47 16.98 -64.45
C GLY A 3 41.48 16.09 -63.19
N ALA A 4 42.52 16.18 -62.36
CA ALA A 4 42.72 15.27 -61.21
C ALA A 4 42.38 15.88 -59.84
N VAL A 5 42.20 17.20 -59.76
CA VAL A 5 41.96 17.90 -58.48
C VAL A 5 40.46 18.01 -58.14
N ARG A 6 39.55 17.84 -59.11
CA ARG A 6 38.10 17.88 -58.87
C ARG A 6 37.46 16.57 -58.40
N ARG A 7 38.18 15.45 -58.38
CA ARG A 7 37.69 14.17 -57.84
C ARG A 7 38.17 13.85 -56.41
N MET A 8 39.08 14.64 -55.84
CA MET A 8 39.56 14.46 -54.47
C MET A 8 38.87 15.35 -53.42
N ILE A 9 38.02 16.31 -53.84
CA ILE A 9 37.27 17.18 -52.92
C ILE A 9 35.83 16.68 -52.68
N ALA A 10 35.35 15.71 -53.45
CA ALA A 10 34.01 15.11 -53.26
C ALA A 10 34.00 13.86 -52.34
N LEU A 11 35.16 13.37 -51.88
CA LEU A 11 35.25 12.22 -50.95
C LEU A 11 35.75 12.59 -49.54
N ALA A 12 36.08 13.86 -49.27
CA ALA A 12 36.45 14.34 -47.94
C ALA A 12 35.33 15.13 -47.22
N ALA A 13 34.16 15.28 -47.86
CA ALA A 13 32.98 15.96 -47.30
C ALA A 13 31.83 15.00 -46.90
N ILE A 14 32.05 13.68 -46.94
CA ILE A 14 31.09 12.64 -46.49
C ILE A 14 31.68 11.86 -45.31
N SER A 15 32.52 12.49 -44.48
CA SER A 15 33.12 11.83 -43.31
C SER A 15 33.14 12.70 -42.05
N LEU A 16 32.36 13.79 -42.04
CA LEU A 16 32.20 14.70 -40.89
C LEU A 16 30.74 14.88 -40.44
N LEU A 17 29.83 14.02 -40.89
CA LEU A 17 28.47 13.87 -40.37
C LEU A 17 28.26 12.40 -39.98
N SER A 18 29.09 11.94 -39.06
CA SER A 18 28.85 10.72 -38.29
C SER A 18 29.39 10.92 -36.88
N CYS A 19 29.04 12.03 -36.25
CA CYS A 19 28.57 11.92 -34.88
C CYS A 19 27.21 11.23 -34.98
N ASN A 20 27.22 9.91 -35.14
CA ASN A 20 26.15 9.10 -34.61
C ASN A 20 26.16 9.43 -33.13
N ALA A 21 25.25 10.31 -32.69
CA ALA A 21 24.60 10.09 -31.42
C ALA A 21 24.23 8.60 -31.46
N ALA A 22 24.89 7.81 -30.62
CA ALA A 22 24.48 6.44 -30.44
C ALA A 22 23.02 6.53 -30.01
N ARG A 23 22.08 6.25 -30.93
CA ARG A 23 20.73 5.89 -30.53
C ARG A 23 20.93 4.79 -29.50
N SER A 24 20.64 5.05 -28.22
CA SER A 24 20.37 3.94 -27.32
C SER A 24 19.28 3.15 -28.03
N ALA A 25 19.58 1.89 -28.36
CA ALA A 25 18.56 1.06 -28.97
C ALA A 25 17.44 0.97 -27.93
N ASP A 26 16.24 1.45 -28.27
CA ASP A 26 15.07 1.26 -27.41
C ASP A 26 15.01 -0.19 -26.96
N PRO A 27 14.66 -0.46 -25.69
CA PRO A 27 14.67 -1.81 -25.20
C PRO A 27 13.80 -2.70 -26.07
N GLN A 28 14.27 -3.93 -26.32
CA GLN A 28 13.44 -4.94 -26.95
C GLN A 28 12.37 -5.34 -25.94
N LEU A 29 11.26 -4.62 -25.99
CA LEU A 29 10.11 -4.74 -25.11
C LEU A 29 9.06 -5.64 -25.77
N ARG A 30 8.78 -6.77 -25.15
CA ARG A 30 7.73 -7.72 -25.55
C ARG A 30 6.53 -7.54 -24.62
N THR A 31 5.37 -7.21 -25.17
CA THR A 31 4.13 -7.01 -24.42
C THR A 31 3.21 -8.22 -24.50
N ALA A 32 2.21 -8.28 -23.62
CA ALA A 32 1.07 -9.17 -23.78
C ALA A 32 0.32 -8.90 -25.10
N GLU A 33 -0.45 -9.89 -25.57
CA GLU A 33 -1.18 -9.81 -26.84
C GLU A 33 -2.12 -8.60 -26.89
N GLY A 34 -2.06 -7.84 -27.98
CA GLY A 34 -2.91 -6.66 -28.21
C GLY A 34 -2.45 -5.37 -27.49
N TRP A 35 -1.54 -5.47 -26.52
CA TRP A 35 -0.94 -4.32 -25.86
C TRP A 35 0.14 -3.70 -26.75
N ARG A 36 0.39 -2.39 -26.59
CA ARG A 36 1.41 -1.65 -27.35
C ARG A 36 2.25 -0.79 -26.42
N VAL A 37 3.55 -0.75 -26.65
CA VAL A 37 4.49 0.09 -25.90
C VAL A 37 5.14 1.13 -26.80
N GLN A 38 5.40 2.33 -26.28
CA GLN A 38 6.19 3.38 -26.92
C GLN A 38 6.99 4.17 -25.88
N SER A 39 8.00 4.96 -26.30
CA SER A 39 8.61 5.94 -25.41
C SER A 39 7.60 7.01 -25.02
N ALA A 40 7.59 7.38 -23.73
CA ALA A 40 6.76 8.44 -23.18
C ALA A 40 7.51 9.77 -23.03
N ALA A 41 8.80 9.82 -23.37
CA ALA A 41 9.62 11.04 -23.31
C ALA A 41 10.53 11.14 -24.53
N ILE A 42 10.83 12.36 -24.97
CA ILE A 42 11.82 12.57 -26.03
C ILE A 42 13.22 12.15 -25.57
N ASP A 43 14.06 11.76 -26.53
CA ASP A 43 15.43 11.31 -26.25
C ASP A 43 16.24 12.39 -25.51
N GLY A 44 16.97 11.97 -24.48
CA GLY A 44 17.78 12.85 -23.64
C GLY A 44 17.01 13.79 -22.71
N LEU A 45 15.67 13.73 -22.63
CA LEU A 45 14.89 14.58 -21.71
C LEU A 45 15.30 14.36 -20.25
N MET A 46 15.60 13.12 -19.88
CA MET A 46 16.03 12.75 -18.54
C MET A 46 16.95 11.54 -18.55
N ARG A 47 17.55 11.26 -17.38
CA ARG A 47 18.43 10.12 -17.18
C ARG A 47 18.20 9.52 -15.79
N TRP A 48 18.08 8.20 -15.73
CA TRP A 48 17.91 7.42 -14.50
C TRP A 48 16.68 7.86 -13.68
N PRO A 49 15.47 7.80 -14.26
CA PRO A 49 14.26 7.98 -13.48
C PRO A 49 14.13 6.87 -12.43
N VAL A 50 13.70 7.22 -11.24
CA VAL A 50 13.58 6.27 -10.12
C VAL A 50 12.12 5.95 -9.84
N VAL A 51 11.31 6.98 -9.60
CA VAL A 51 9.92 6.90 -9.14
C VAL A 51 9.20 8.19 -9.55
N ALA A 52 7.88 8.12 -9.76
CA ALA A 52 7.10 9.26 -10.19
C ALA A 52 5.72 9.39 -9.54
N ASP A 53 5.19 10.60 -9.57
CA ASP A 53 3.79 10.88 -9.26
C ASP A 53 3.25 12.05 -10.10
N TRP A 54 1.93 12.18 -10.19
CA TRP A 54 1.26 13.30 -10.85
C TRP A 54 1.03 14.46 -9.89
N ASP A 55 1.47 15.66 -10.27
CA ASP A 55 1.10 16.86 -9.51
C ASP A 55 -0.33 17.35 -9.81
N ALA A 56 -0.79 18.32 -9.02
CA ALA A 56 -2.15 18.87 -9.15
C ALA A 56 -2.42 19.57 -10.50
N ALA A 57 -1.37 19.87 -11.29
CA ALA A 57 -1.47 20.43 -12.64
C ALA A 57 -1.43 19.35 -13.74
N GLY A 58 -1.24 18.07 -13.38
CA GLY A 58 -1.13 16.97 -14.34
C GLY A 58 0.24 16.85 -14.98
N ARG A 59 1.29 17.40 -14.35
CA ARG A 59 2.68 17.20 -14.76
C ARG A 59 3.22 15.95 -14.08
N LEU A 60 4.09 15.22 -14.77
CA LEU A 60 4.75 14.06 -14.17
C LEU A 60 5.95 14.54 -13.36
N VAL A 61 5.92 14.32 -12.04
CA VAL A 61 7.01 14.62 -11.12
C VAL A 61 7.84 13.37 -10.95
N VAL A 62 9.12 13.43 -11.31
CA VAL A 62 10.02 12.27 -11.35
C VAL A 62 11.25 12.54 -10.50
N VAL A 63 11.66 11.55 -9.71
CA VAL A 63 12.99 11.53 -9.08
C VAL A 63 14.02 11.11 -10.12
N GLU A 64 14.99 11.98 -10.38
CA GLU A 64 16.13 11.76 -11.28
C GLU A 64 17.37 11.45 -10.43
N SER A 65 17.95 10.26 -10.60
CA SER A 65 19.19 9.89 -9.92
C SER A 65 20.39 10.65 -10.50
N GLY A 66 21.34 10.99 -9.63
CA GLY A 66 22.65 11.52 -10.04
C GLY A 66 23.77 10.48 -10.03
N GLY A 67 23.45 9.19 -9.83
CA GLY A 67 24.42 8.09 -9.70
C GLY A 67 24.74 7.74 -8.25
N VAL A 68 25.49 6.65 -8.02
CA VAL A 68 25.83 6.17 -6.66
C VAL A 68 27.21 6.67 -6.21
N ALA A 69 27.32 7.14 -4.97
CA ALA A 69 28.61 7.25 -4.28
C ALA A 69 28.63 6.27 -3.10
N ARG A 70 29.82 5.84 -2.68
CA ARG A 70 29.96 4.82 -1.63
C ARG A 70 30.95 5.30 -0.57
N PRO A 71 30.66 5.10 0.73
CA PRO A 71 29.44 4.50 1.30
C PRO A 71 28.23 5.43 1.21
N ILE A 72 27.03 4.98 1.62
CA ILE A 72 25.76 5.73 1.47
C ILE A 72 25.82 7.11 2.13
N GLU A 73 26.57 7.26 3.22
CA GLU A 73 26.77 8.53 3.91
C GLU A 73 27.47 9.55 3.01
N GLN A 74 28.43 9.11 2.19
CA GLN A 74 29.10 9.96 1.21
C GLN A 74 28.14 10.35 0.08
N HIS A 75 27.29 9.42 -0.39
CA HIS A 75 26.26 9.77 -1.37
C HIS A 75 25.31 10.84 -0.82
N ASN A 76 24.82 10.68 0.41
CA ASN A 76 23.92 11.64 1.04
C ASN A 76 24.58 13.01 1.30
N GLN A 77 25.91 13.06 1.43
CA GLN A 77 26.65 14.32 1.49
C GLN A 77 26.77 15.01 0.13
N GLN A 78 26.93 14.24 -0.95
CA GLN A 78 27.04 14.77 -2.31
C GLN A 78 25.71 15.27 -2.87
N ARG A 79 24.59 14.69 -2.39
CA ARG A 79 23.23 15.13 -2.71
C ARG A 79 22.97 15.24 -4.21
N LEU A 80 23.19 14.12 -4.90
CA LEU A 80 23.23 14.07 -6.35
C LEU A 80 21.84 14.02 -7.01
N HIS A 81 20.79 13.68 -6.26
CA HIS A 81 19.46 13.45 -6.81
C HIS A 81 18.71 14.77 -7.03
N LYS A 82 17.74 14.72 -7.94
CA LYS A 82 16.85 15.85 -8.28
C LYS A 82 15.42 15.36 -8.39
N ILE A 83 14.49 16.29 -8.28
CA ILE A 83 13.09 16.12 -8.65
C ILE A 83 12.82 17.01 -9.84
N VAL A 84 12.26 16.43 -10.90
CA VAL A 84 11.95 17.11 -12.15
C VAL A 84 10.46 17.04 -12.44
N ARG A 85 9.90 18.11 -13.01
CA ARG A 85 8.54 18.16 -13.54
C ARG A 85 8.63 18.03 -15.06
N LEU A 86 7.92 17.05 -15.61
CA LEU A 86 7.81 16.85 -17.06
C LEU A 86 6.43 17.30 -17.54
N SER A 87 6.39 17.86 -18.73
CA SER A 87 5.15 18.26 -19.39
C SER A 87 5.19 17.86 -20.86
N ASP A 88 4.02 17.57 -21.39
CA ASP A 88 3.75 17.31 -22.79
C ASP A 88 3.10 18.60 -23.34
N SER A 89 3.87 19.36 -24.13
CA SER A 89 3.49 20.70 -24.54
C SER A 89 2.59 20.76 -25.77
N ASP A 90 2.50 19.68 -26.54
CA ASP A 90 1.67 19.58 -27.74
C ASP A 90 0.52 18.56 -27.62
N GLY A 91 0.49 17.78 -26.54
CA GLY A 91 -0.59 16.87 -26.19
C GLY A 91 -0.52 15.53 -26.93
N ASP A 92 0.64 15.14 -27.46
CA ASP A 92 0.82 13.91 -28.22
C ASP A 92 1.04 12.66 -27.34
N GLY A 93 1.13 12.84 -26.02
CA GLY A 93 1.37 11.81 -25.02
C GLY A 93 2.85 11.51 -24.74
N VAL A 94 3.76 12.30 -25.32
CA VAL A 94 5.21 12.26 -25.13
C VAL A 94 5.67 13.53 -24.40
N PHE A 95 6.33 13.36 -23.26
CA PHE A 95 6.92 14.50 -22.54
C PHE A 95 8.06 15.12 -23.35
N ASP A 96 8.04 16.44 -23.49
CA ASP A 96 8.99 17.22 -24.29
C ASP A 96 9.58 18.42 -23.54
N GLN A 97 9.00 18.79 -22.39
CA GLN A 97 9.48 19.85 -21.51
C GLN A 97 9.91 19.33 -20.15
N ARG A 98 10.95 19.94 -19.57
CA ARG A 98 11.41 19.67 -18.20
C ARG A 98 11.63 20.95 -17.40
N LEU A 99 11.33 20.88 -16.12
CA LEU A 99 11.69 21.87 -15.09
C LEU A 99 12.31 21.14 -13.90
N ILE A 100 13.41 21.66 -13.34
CA ILE A 100 13.97 21.12 -12.08
C ILE A 100 13.18 21.74 -10.94
N ALA A 101 12.34 20.93 -10.29
CA ALA A 101 11.53 21.34 -9.15
C ALA A 101 12.38 21.47 -7.88
N ALA A 102 13.30 20.53 -7.65
CA ALA A 102 14.23 20.59 -6.54
C ALA A 102 15.51 19.83 -6.89
N ASP A 103 16.66 20.35 -6.48
CA ASP A 103 17.96 19.71 -6.63
C ASP A 103 18.67 19.55 -5.28
N GLY A 104 19.89 19.01 -5.28
CA GLY A 104 20.66 18.86 -4.04
C GLY A 104 19.94 17.97 -3.04
N LEU A 105 19.32 16.88 -3.50
CA LEU A 105 18.65 15.90 -2.66
C LEU A 105 19.57 14.69 -2.38
N PRO A 106 19.49 14.08 -1.18
CA PRO A 106 20.20 12.84 -0.86
C PRO A 106 19.65 11.67 -1.69
N PHE A 107 20.05 10.44 -1.35
CA PHE A 107 19.54 9.22 -1.97
C PHE A 107 18.01 9.17 -1.85
N THR A 108 17.31 9.64 -2.89
CA THR A 108 15.86 9.83 -2.91
C THR A 108 15.25 8.69 -3.68
N GLU A 109 14.31 7.98 -3.06
CA GLU A 109 13.74 6.73 -3.57
C GLU A 109 12.21 6.76 -3.65
N GLY A 110 11.57 7.85 -3.23
CA GLY A 110 10.11 7.97 -3.30
C GLY A 110 9.63 9.41 -3.39
N VAL A 111 8.49 9.59 -4.06
CA VAL A 111 7.88 10.90 -4.30
C VAL A 111 6.36 10.81 -4.25
N LEU A 112 5.72 11.77 -3.57
CA LEU A 112 4.27 11.94 -3.54
C LEU A 112 3.94 13.41 -3.74
N CYS A 113 3.13 13.72 -4.73
CA CYS A 113 2.55 15.03 -4.91
C CYS A 113 1.24 15.14 -4.12
N LEU A 114 1.18 16.08 -3.20
CA LEU A 114 0.05 16.26 -2.29
C LEU A 114 -0.31 17.73 -2.16
N GLY A 115 -1.32 18.15 -2.92
CA GLY A 115 -1.71 19.55 -3.02
C GLY A 115 -0.61 20.39 -3.69
N ASP A 116 -0.11 21.38 -2.96
CA ASP A 116 1.00 22.28 -3.34
C ASP A 116 2.38 21.75 -2.90
N ALA A 117 2.43 20.62 -2.21
CA ALA A 117 3.68 20.05 -1.70
C ALA A 117 4.11 18.80 -2.48
N ILE A 118 5.42 18.58 -2.55
CA ILE A 118 6.04 17.30 -2.90
C ILE A 118 6.63 16.70 -1.62
N LEU A 119 6.18 15.52 -1.24
CA LEU A 119 6.84 14.73 -0.22
C LEU A 119 7.88 13.81 -0.87
N ALA A 120 9.13 13.87 -0.44
CA ALA A 120 10.22 13.11 -1.03
C ALA A 120 10.94 12.28 0.03
N ALA A 121 10.88 10.95 -0.05
CA ALA A 121 11.65 10.08 0.84
C ALA A 121 13.10 10.02 0.37
N ALA A 122 13.97 10.50 1.25
CA ALA A 122 15.40 10.38 1.11
C ALA A 122 15.98 9.96 2.47
N PRO A 123 16.14 8.64 2.71
CA PRO A 123 16.57 8.09 4.00
C PRO A 123 17.67 8.95 4.67
N PRO A 124 17.50 9.32 5.97
CA PRO A 124 16.47 8.85 6.89
C PRO A 124 15.18 9.70 6.94
N VAL A 125 15.02 10.71 6.06
CA VAL A 125 13.94 11.70 6.17
C VAL A 125 12.97 11.66 5.00
N ILE A 126 11.71 12.03 5.26
CA ILE A 126 10.79 12.47 4.23
C ILE A 126 10.78 13.99 4.25
N TRP A 127 11.22 14.61 3.16
CA TRP A 127 11.16 16.05 2.96
C TRP A 127 9.76 16.46 2.52
N LYS A 128 9.29 17.63 2.97
CA LYS A 128 8.19 18.38 2.36
C LYS A 128 8.79 19.55 1.61
N LEU A 129 8.60 19.56 0.30
CA LEU A 129 9.10 20.56 -0.63
C LEU A 129 7.92 21.37 -1.15
N GLN A 130 7.99 22.70 -1.07
CA GLN A 130 6.90 23.57 -1.53
C GLN A 130 7.42 24.69 -2.40
N ASP A 131 6.67 24.95 -3.45
CA ASP A 131 6.79 26.10 -4.35
C ASP A 131 6.10 27.31 -3.69
N ALA A 132 6.90 28.31 -3.33
CA ALA A 132 6.44 29.44 -2.54
C ALA A 132 5.95 30.63 -3.39
N ASP A 133 6.37 30.73 -4.65
CA ASP A 133 6.08 31.87 -5.54
C ASP A 133 5.34 31.49 -6.83
N GLY A 134 5.12 30.20 -7.06
CA GLY A 134 4.32 29.65 -8.15
C GLY A 134 5.09 29.45 -9.45
N ASP A 135 6.43 29.51 -9.45
CA ASP A 135 7.26 29.34 -10.65
C ASP A 135 7.53 27.86 -11.02
N GLY A 136 7.11 26.93 -10.17
CA GLY A 136 7.33 25.50 -10.34
C GLY A 136 8.68 25.00 -9.80
N VAL A 137 9.42 25.80 -9.04
CA VAL A 137 10.59 25.41 -8.24
C VAL A 137 10.15 25.34 -6.76
N CYS A 138 10.81 24.51 -5.95
CA CYS A 138 10.49 24.36 -4.53
C CYS A 138 11.58 25.00 -3.67
N GLU A 139 11.31 26.19 -3.13
CA GLU A 139 12.25 26.96 -2.29
C GLU A 139 12.21 26.50 -0.84
N ARG A 140 11.04 26.05 -0.37
CA ARG A 140 10.85 25.64 1.03
C ARG A 140 11.10 24.15 1.19
N ARG A 141 11.94 23.81 2.18
CA ARG A 141 12.27 22.43 2.54
C ARG A 141 12.08 22.23 4.04
N GLU A 142 11.16 21.35 4.38
CA GLU A 142 10.85 20.99 5.77
C GLU A 142 10.99 19.48 5.97
N VAL A 143 11.36 19.05 7.16
CA VAL A 143 11.33 17.63 7.50
C VAL A 143 9.89 17.27 7.88
N TRP A 144 9.24 16.47 7.04
CA TRP A 144 7.92 15.94 7.33
C TRP A 144 8.04 14.78 8.32
N PHE A 145 8.90 13.81 8.04
CA PHE A 145 9.17 12.67 8.92
C PHE A 145 10.68 12.44 9.03
N ASP A 146 11.12 12.04 10.22
CA ASP A 146 12.51 11.67 10.50
C ASP A 146 12.55 10.26 11.12
N GLY A 147 13.10 9.30 10.37
CA GLY A 147 13.32 7.95 10.85
C GLY A 147 14.59 7.80 11.69
N GLY A 148 15.50 8.77 11.64
CA GLY A 148 16.75 8.80 12.41
C GLY A 148 17.81 7.77 12.03
N THR A 149 17.51 6.81 11.15
CA THR A 149 18.42 5.71 10.81
C THR A 149 18.58 5.50 9.31
N ILE A 150 19.80 5.14 8.92
CA ILE A 150 20.14 4.69 7.57
C ILE A 150 21.15 3.54 7.68
N THR A 151 20.88 2.47 6.94
CA THR A 151 21.74 1.31 6.73
C THR A 151 22.48 1.45 5.40
N GLY A 152 23.50 0.62 5.18
CA GLY A 152 24.40 0.76 4.03
C GLY A 152 23.73 0.70 2.64
N CYS A 153 22.52 0.14 2.53
CA CYS A 153 21.74 0.05 1.29
C CYS A 153 20.63 1.12 1.17
N ALA A 154 20.47 1.97 2.19
CA ALA A 154 19.36 2.92 2.30
C ALA A 154 17.94 2.30 2.33
N ASN A 155 17.82 0.98 2.56
CA ASN A 155 16.55 0.23 2.66
C ASN A 155 15.63 0.69 3.83
N ASP A 156 15.96 1.75 4.54
CA ASP A 156 15.30 2.17 5.77
C ASP A 156 14.01 2.96 5.53
N LEU A 157 13.78 3.46 4.32
CA LEU A 157 12.65 4.34 4.03
C LEU A 157 12.26 4.34 2.53
N HIS A 158 11.12 3.73 2.20
CA HIS A 158 10.45 3.82 0.88
C HIS A 158 9.07 4.48 1.00
N GLY A 159 8.54 5.04 -0.09
CA GLY A 159 7.35 5.89 -0.11
C GLY A 159 7.68 7.38 -0.13
N PRO A 160 6.77 8.30 0.23
CA PRO A 160 5.44 8.04 0.76
C PRO A 160 4.38 7.72 -0.32
N TYR A 161 3.28 7.11 0.11
CA TYR A 161 2.16 6.67 -0.74
C TYR A 161 0.83 7.16 -0.18
N LEU A 162 -0.05 7.71 -1.03
CA LEU A 162 -1.36 8.19 -0.59
C LEU A 162 -2.40 7.08 -0.64
N GLY A 163 -2.97 6.72 0.52
CA GLY A 163 -4.09 5.79 0.59
C GLY A 163 -5.41 6.42 0.12
N ARG A 164 -6.42 5.60 -0.17
CA ARG A 164 -7.78 6.08 -0.50
C ARG A 164 -8.52 6.66 0.71
N ASP A 165 -8.08 6.27 1.90
CA ASP A 165 -8.43 6.89 3.17
C ASP A 165 -7.74 8.26 3.37
N GLY A 166 -6.88 8.63 2.43
CA GLY A 166 -5.96 9.77 2.38
C GLY A 166 -5.02 9.88 3.58
N TRP A 167 -4.70 8.78 4.22
CA TRP A 167 -3.50 8.70 5.03
C TRP A 167 -2.29 8.54 4.11
N VAL A 168 -1.13 8.98 4.60
CA VAL A 168 0.15 8.83 3.92
C VAL A 168 0.87 7.64 4.53
N TYR A 169 1.27 6.69 3.69
CA TYR A 169 1.92 5.43 4.04
C TYR A 169 3.40 5.47 3.65
N TRP A 170 4.25 4.75 4.36
CA TRP A 170 5.65 4.53 3.97
C TRP A 170 6.20 3.26 4.59
N CYS A 171 7.24 2.71 3.96
CA CYS A 171 7.86 1.47 4.36
C CYS A 171 9.17 1.74 5.11
N LYS A 172 9.43 0.97 6.16
CA LYS A 172 10.69 0.93 6.89
C LYS A 172 11.32 -0.45 6.72
N GLY A 173 12.58 -0.52 6.31
CA GLY A 173 13.37 -1.76 6.31
C GLY A 173 13.75 -2.26 7.70
N ALA A 174 14.27 -3.48 7.75
CA ALA A 174 14.71 -4.12 8.98
C ALA A 174 16.12 -3.67 9.43
N PHE A 175 16.54 -4.18 10.58
CA PHE A 175 17.89 -4.10 11.19
C PHE A 175 18.22 -2.82 11.94
N ALA A 176 17.89 -1.64 11.41
CA ALA A 176 18.09 -0.39 12.14
C ALA A 176 16.99 -0.19 13.21
N GLU A 177 17.42 0.09 14.44
CA GLU A 177 16.50 0.34 15.56
C GLU A 177 15.92 1.75 15.44
N GLN A 178 14.59 1.85 15.40
CA GLN A 178 13.90 3.13 15.43
C GLN A 178 13.00 3.24 16.65
N THR A 179 12.78 4.46 17.13
CA THR A 179 11.92 4.73 18.28
C THR A 179 10.85 5.77 17.90
N HIS A 180 9.57 5.38 17.98
CA HIS A 180 8.45 6.24 17.57
C HIS A 180 7.30 6.18 18.57
N ALA A 181 6.69 7.33 18.88
CA ALA A 181 5.43 7.36 19.61
C ALA A 181 4.27 7.05 18.65
N LEU A 182 3.45 6.07 18.99
CA LEU A 182 2.31 5.64 18.18
C LEU A 182 1.03 6.36 18.57
N ALA A 183 0.05 6.38 17.66
CA ALA A 183 -1.24 7.02 17.85
C ALA A 183 -2.07 6.42 19.01
N ASP A 184 -1.78 5.18 19.40
CA ASP A 184 -2.42 4.51 20.54
C ASP A 184 -1.68 4.74 21.87
N GLY A 185 -0.65 5.60 21.89
CA GLY A 185 0.14 5.94 23.06
C GLY A 185 1.28 4.97 23.37
N ARG A 186 1.44 3.87 22.61
CA ARG A 186 2.60 2.98 22.76
C ARG A 186 3.87 3.62 22.22
N LEU A 187 5.00 3.24 22.82
CA LEU A 187 6.31 3.51 22.26
C LEU A 187 6.76 2.30 21.43
N LEU A 188 6.87 2.49 20.13
CA LEU A 188 7.56 1.54 19.26
C LEU A 188 9.06 1.70 19.48
N LYS A 189 9.76 0.59 19.76
CA LYS A 189 11.22 0.55 19.81
C LYS A 189 11.70 -0.84 19.40
N ASP A 190 12.04 -0.99 18.13
CA ASP A 190 12.51 -2.25 17.57
C ASP A 190 13.31 -2.04 16.27
N LYS A 191 13.75 -3.17 15.70
CA LYS A 191 14.51 -3.25 14.45
C LYS A 191 13.71 -3.88 13.31
N ALA A 192 12.42 -4.16 13.52
CA ALA A 192 11.61 -4.86 12.53
C ALA A 192 11.36 -3.96 11.31
N ALA A 193 11.06 -4.57 10.18
CA ALA A 193 10.46 -3.84 9.07
C ALA A 193 9.02 -3.45 9.43
N HIS A 194 8.55 -2.31 8.93
CA HIS A 194 7.20 -1.82 9.19
C HIS A 194 6.58 -1.18 7.94
N LEU A 195 5.26 -1.28 7.83
CA LEU A 195 4.45 -0.35 7.04
C LEU A 195 3.83 0.64 8.00
N PHE A 196 4.21 1.91 7.89
CA PHE A 196 3.68 2.99 8.69
C PHE A 196 2.61 3.76 7.93
N ARG A 197 1.75 4.46 8.67
CA ARG A 197 0.90 5.52 8.14
C ARG A 197 0.73 6.68 9.11
N ARG A 198 0.45 7.87 8.59
CA ARG A 198 0.01 9.05 9.37
C ARG A 198 -0.79 10.01 8.50
N ARG A 199 -1.40 11.03 9.11
CA ARG A 199 -2.12 12.07 8.35
C ARG A 199 -1.17 12.99 7.58
N PRO A 200 -1.58 13.52 6.41
CA PRO A 200 -0.81 14.52 5.66
C PRO A 200 -0.31 15.69 6.50
N GLU A 201 -1.16 16.18 7.40
CA GLU A 201 -0.92 17.34 8.25
C GLU A 201 0.09 17.05 9.37
N GLY A 202 0.51 15.78 9.53
CA GLY A 202 1.43 15.30 10.57
C GLY A 202 0.69 14.54 11.67
N GLY A 203 1.27 14.55 12.88
CA GLY A 203 0.73 13.84 14.03
C GLY A 203 1.35 12.45 14.25
N PRO A 204 0.78 11.66 15.18
CA PRO A 204 1.35 10.38 15.56
C PRO A 204 1.23 9.34 14.43
N ILE A 205 2.09 8.34 14.50
CA ILE A 205 2.24 7.30 13.49
C ILE A 205 1.44 6.07 13.90
N GLU A 206 0.91 5.33 12.93
CA GLU A 206 0.34 4.00 13.13
C GLU A 206 1.18 2.95 12.40
N VAL A 207 1.25 1.76 13.00
CA VAL A 207 1.85 0.58 12.38
C VAL A 207 0.75 -0.26 11.77
N VAL A 208 0.81 -0.48 10.46
CA VAL A 208 -0.16 -1.30 9.72
C VAL A 208 0.27 -2.76 9.77
N ILE A 209 1.52 -3.05 9.41
CA ILE A 209 2.16 -4.36 9.57
C ILE A 209 3.57 -4.20 10.11
N SER A 210 4.08 -5.29 10.69
CA SER A 210 5.49 -5.45 11.04
C SER A 210 6.06 -6.67 10.30
N GLY A 211 7.38 -6.83 10.24
CA GLY A 211 7.95 -7.99 9.58
C GLY A 211 9.43 -8.24 9.81
N GLY A 212 9.82 -9.49 9.56
CA GLY A 212 11.20 -9.97 9.53
C GLY A 212 11.81 -9.98 8.13
N MET A 213 11.09 -9.44 7.14
CA MET A 213 11.63 -9.17 5.80
C MET A 213 12.59 -7.98 5.83
N ASP A 214 13.45 -7.86 4.82
CA ASP A 214 14.56 -6.90 4.90
C ASP A 214 14.14 -5.50 4.40
N ASN A 215 13.42 -5.45 3.29
CA ASN A 215 13.11 -4.19 2.61
C ASN A 215 11.74 -4.25 1.93
N PRO A 216 10.64 -3.90 2.63
CA PRO A 216 9.38 -3.53 1.99
C PRO A 216 9.56 -2.23 1.21
N VAL A 217 9.00 -2.17 0.00
CA VAL A 217 9.23 -1.05 -0.93
C VAL A 217 7.93 -0.29 -1.15
N GLU A 218 7.00 -0.85 -1.91
CA GLU A 218 5.85 -0.11 -2.45
C GLU A 218 4.52 -0.51 -1.81
N VAL A 219 3.52 0.38 -1.85
CA VAL A 219 2.20 0.14 -1.22
C VAL A 219 1.05 0.48 -2.18
N ALA A 220 0.17 -0.49 -2.41
CA ALA A 220 -1.04 -0.32 -3.22
C ALA A 220 -2.31 -0.56 -2.42
N MET A 221 -3.39 0.19 -2.74
CA MET A 221 -4.71 0.02 -2.11
C MET A 221 -5.81 -0.16 -3.16
N THR A 222 -6.53 -1.28 -3.07
CA THR A 222 -7.67 -1.60 -3.95
C THR A 222 -8.87 -0.69 -3.68
N VAL A 223 -9.84 -0.68 -4.60
CA VAL A 223 -11.09 0.08 -4.42
C VAL A 223 -11.86 -0.38 -3.17
N ALA A 224 -11.72 -1.64 -2.79
CA ALA A 224 -12.36 -2.22 -1.60
C ALA A 224 -11.58 -2.00 -0.29
N GLY A 225 -10.41 -1.36 -0.34
CA GLY A 225 -9.61 -1.00 0.82
C GLY A 225 -8.65 -2.08 1.32
N ASP A 226 -8.37 -3.12 0.51
CA ASP A 226 -7.27 -4.04 0.80
C ASP A 226 -5.94 -3.37 0.46
N VAL A 227 -4.97 -3.48 1.36
CA VAL A 227 -3.63 -2.90 1.22
C VAL A 227 -2.63 -4.00 0.90
N PHE A 228 -1.72 -3.73 -0.04
CA PHE A 228 -0.69 -4.66 -0.48
C PHE A 228 0.66 -3.98 -0.46
N PHE A 229 1.73 -4.76 -0.32
CA PHE A 229 3.08 -4.25 -0.41
C PHE A 229 4.01 -5.20 -1.14
N THR A 230 5.05 -4.67 -1.79
CA THR A 230 6.17 -5.45 -2.31
C THR A 230 7.29 -5.52 -1.27
N SER A 231 8.04 -6.62 -1.26
CA SER A 231 9.23 -6.71 -0.41
C SER A 231 10.29 -7.61 -1.01
N THR A 232 11.54 -7.22 -0.79
CA THR A 232 12.67 -8.15 -0.94
C THR A 232 12.90 -8.96 0.33
N PHE A 233 13.41 -10.18 0.16
CA PHE A 233 13.67 -11.12 1.26
C PHE A 233 12.46 -11.33 2.19
N LEU A 234 11.28 -11.41 1.58
CA LEU A 234 10.02 -11.73 2.24
C LEU A 234 10.03 -13.15 2.82
N VAL A 235 10.82 -14.03 2.20
CA VAL A 235 11.12 -15.37 2.73
C VAL A 235 12.63 -15.57 2.85
N HIS A 236 13.06 -16.62 3.55
CA HIS A 236 14.46 -17.04 3.53
C HIS A 236 14.86 -17.43 2.10
N PRO A 237 15.97 -16.91 1.57
CA PRO A 237 16.43 -17.28 0.24
C PRO A 237 16.67 -18.79 0.11
N GLY A 238 16.05 -19.43 -0.88
CA GLY A 238 16.23 -20.87 -1.16
C GLY A 238 15.40 -21.30 -2.37
N ASP A 239 15.90 -22.21 -3.20
CA ASP A 239 15.18 -22.75 -4.38
C ASP A 239 14.65 -21.68 -5.35
N GLY A 240 15.39 -20.59 -5.52
CA GLY A 240 14.98 -19.44 -6.33
C GLY A 240 13.90 -18.57 -5.68
N GLN A 241 13.51 -18.88 -4.44
CA GLN A 241 12.54 -18.12 -3.67
C GLN A 241 13.20 -17.07 -2.78
N ARG A 242 12.66 -15.84 -2.73
CA ARG A 242 13.19 -14.71 -1.95
C ARG A 242 12.17 -13.57 -1.74
N ASP A 243 11.61 -13.04 -2.83
CA ASP A 243 10.84 -11.80 -2.83
C ASP A 243 9.35 -12.05 -3.08
N GLY A 244 8.49 -11.07 -2.78
CA GLY A 244 7.05 -11.26 -3.01
C GLY A 244 6.18 -10.05 -2.73
N ILE A 245 4.88 -10.29 -2.86
CA ILE A 245 3.79 -9.37 -2.50
C ILE A 245 3.13 -9.88 -1.22
N GLY A 246 2.86 -9.00 -0.25
CA GLY A 246 2.05 -9.30 0.93
C GLY A 246 0.69 -8.60 0.89
N HIS A 247 -0.34 -9.24 1.45
CA HIS A 247 -1.64 -8.62 1.74
C HIS A 247 -1.61 -8.05 3.16
N ALA A 248 -1.43 -6.75 3.32
CA ALA A 248 -1.28 -6.08 4.62
C ALA A 248 -2.58 -6.08 5.44
N ILE A 249 -2.81 -7.18 6.16
CA ILE A 249 -3.86 -7.28 7.18
C ILE A 249 -3.40 -6.52 8.44
N GLU A 250 -4.28 -5.75 9.05
CA GLU A 250 -3.96 -4.92 10.22
C GLU A 250 -3.30 -5.73 11.35
N GLY A 251 -2.07 -5.34 11.72
CA GLY A 251 -1.32 -5.95 12.81
C GLY A 251 -0.57 -7.23 12.43
N ALA A 252 -0.63 -7.65 11.18
CA ALA A 252 0.04 -8.86 10.71
C ALA A 252 1.56 -8.74 10.80
N VAL A 253 2.20 -9.88 11.05
CA VAL A 253 3.65 -10.01 11.04
C VAL A 253 4.06 -10.84 9.84
N PHE A 254 4.80 -10.24 8.91
CA PHE A 254 5.25 -10.85 7.67
C PHE A 254 6.73 -11.23 7.73
N GLY A 255 7.22 -11.83 6.66
CA GLY A 255 8.63 -12.03 6.44
C GLY A 255 9.12 -13.40 6.88
N LYS A 256 10.40 -13.44 7.19
CA LYS A 256 11.09 -14.65 7.63
C LYS A 256 11.37 -14.61 9.14
N PRO A 257 11.48 -15.77 9.81
CA PRO A 257 11.95 -15.81 11.19
C PRO A 257 13.33 -15.16 11.31
N HIS A 258 13.40 -14.10 12.13
CA HIS A 258 14.61 -13.32 12.36
C HIS A 258 14.52 -12.63 13.73
N SER A 259 15.65 -12.41 14.40
CA SER A 259 15.73 -11.77 15.73
C SER A 259 15.17 -10.35 15.81
N VAL A 260 14.91 -9.69 14.66
CA VAL A 260 14.25 -8.37 14.69
C VAL A 260 12.80 -8.47 15.14
N LEU A 261 12.22 -9.68 15.10
CA LEU A 261 10.86 -9.98 15.53
C LEU A 261 10.76 -10.34 17.01
N ASP A 262 11.87 -10.42 17.75
CA ASP A 262 11.86 -10.84 19.16
C ASP A 262 11.00 -9.91 20.04
N ALA A 263 10.95 -8.62 19.69
CA ALA A 263 10.13 -7.62 20.36
C ALA A 263 8.74 -7.41 19.74
N VAL A 264 8.42 -8.11 18.65
CA VAL A 264 7.17 -7.93 17.89
C VAL A 264 6.13 -8.95 18.35
N PRO A 265 4.97 -8.51 18.88
CA PRO A 265 3.88 -9.43 19.22
C PRO A 265 3.35 -10.15 17.99
N LYS A 266 3.31 -11.48 18.05
CA LYS A 266 2.84 -12.35 16.96
C LYS A 266 1.52 -13.00 17.34
N THR A 267 0.54 -13.00 16.43
CA THR A 267 -0.74 -13.71 16.64
C THR A 267 -0.64 -15.21 16.31
N GLY A 268 0.47 -15.64 15.72
CA GLY A 268 0.76 -17.02 15.35
C GLY A 268 1.95 -17.11 14.43
N GLU A 269 1.89 -18.04 13.47
CA GLU A 269 2.88 -18.11 12.40
C GLU A 269 2.93 -16.79 11.61
N LEU A 270 4.07 -16.54 10.96
CA LEU A 270 4.22 -15.37 10.11
C LEU A 270 3.28 -15.49 8.92
N MET A 271 2.66 -14.37 8.53
CA MET A 271 1.75 -14.35 7.38
C MET A 271 2.53 -14.70 6.10
N PRO A 272 1.98 -15.60 5.27
CA PRO A 272 2.66 -16.02 4.05
C PRO A 272 2.68 -14.90 3.00
N PRO A 273 3.61 -14.94 2.04
CA PRO A 273 3.49 -14.12 0.85
C PRO A 273 2.17 -14.44 0.11
N LEU A 274 1.52 -13.40 -0.41
CA LEU A 274 0.39 -13.55 -1.34
C LEU A 274 0.87 -14.12 -2.67
N VAL A 275 1.97 -13.57 -3.19
CA VAL A 275 2.64 -14.03 -4.41
C VAL A 275 4.13 -14.10 -4.15
N HIS A 276 4.74 -15.22 -4.54
CA HIS A 276 6.17 -15.37 -4.58
C HIS A 276 6.71 -14.89 -5.94
N LEU A 277 7.69 -13.98 -5.95
CA LEU A 277 8.16 -13.29 -7.17
C LEU A 277 9.57 -13.71 -7.64
N GLY A 278 10.16 -14.74 -7.03
CA GLY A 278 11.53 -15.12 -7.32
C GLY A 278 12.53 -14.13 -6.67
N PRO A 279 13.75 -13.99 -7.21
CA PRO A 279 14.70 -12.96 -6.80
C PRO A 279 14.46 -11.62 -7.53
N ALA A 280 13.20 -11.19 -7.61
CA ALA A 280 12.77 -10.11 -8.49
C ALA A 280 13.21 -8.69 -8.13
N ALA A 281 13.56 -8.43 -6.87
CA ALA A 281 13.67 -7.08 -6.35
C ALA A 281 12.43 -6.22 -6.73
N PRO A 282 11.21 -6.66 -6.35
CA PRO A 282 10.01 -5.93 -6.71
C PRO A 282 10.05 -4.53 -6.11
N SER A 283 9.64 -3.56 -6.92
CA SER A 283 9.64 -2.14 -6.60
C SER A 283 8.22 -1.61 -6.76
N GLY A 284 7.94 -0.80 -7.78
CA GLY A 284 6.62 -0.26 -8.11
C GLY A 284 5.47 -1.29 -8.07
N LEU A 285 4.31 -0.87 -7.57
CA LEU A 285 3.11 -1.66 -7.32
C LEU A 285 1.91 -0.70 -7.31
N ILE A 286 0.96 -0.92 -8.20
CA ILE A 286 -0.33 -0.20 -8.20
C ILE A 286 -1.50 -1.17 -8.17
N ALA A 287 -2.62 -0.70 -7.65
CA ALA A 287 -3.92 -1.33 -7.88
C ALA A 287 -4.61 -0.60 -9.04
N ALA A 288 -5.06 -1.34 -10.05
CA ALA A 288 -5.68 -0.76 -11.23
C ALA A 288 -6.99 -0.01 -10.87
N GLU A 289 -7.17 1.19 -11.40
CA GLU A 289 -8.37 2.00 -11.10
C GLU A 289 -9.16 2.37 -12.36
N HIS A 290 -8.50 2.60 -13.49
CA HIS A 290 -9.19 3.02 -14.70
C HIS A 290 -10.12 1.90 -15.23
N PRO A 291 -11.42 2.15 -15.48
CA PRO A 291 -12.34 1.13 -15.98
C PRO A 291 -11.87 0.44 -17.27
N ARG A 292 -11.33 1.21 -18.23
CA ARG A 292 -10.72 0.64 -19.45
C ARG A 292 -9.55 -0.29 -19.16
N LEU A 293 -8.64 0.09 -18.26
CA LEU A 293 -7.50 -0.74 -17.89
C LEU A 293 -7.99 -2.05 -17.26
N ILE A 294 -8.89 -1.95 -16.27
CA ILE A 294 -9.48 -3.12 -15.59
C ILE A 294 -10.16 -4.07 -16.60
N GLU A 295 -10.89 -3.53 -17.57
CA GLU A 295 -11.54 -4.35 -18.59
C GLU A 295 -10.53 -5.07 -19.50
N SER A 296 -9.47 -4.39 -19.93
CA SER A 296 -8.38 -5.04 -20.67
C SER A 296 -7.64 -6.09 -19.84
N LEU A 297 -7.48 -5.87 -18.53
CA LEU A 297 -6.86 -6.86 -17.64
C LEU A 297 -7.77 -8.07 -17.39
N HIS A 298 -9.09 -7.90 -17.36
CA HIS A 298 -10.03 -9.04 -17.37
C HIS A 298 -9.88 -9.87 -18.63
N GLN A 299 -9.78 -9.22 -19.81
CA GLN A 299 -9.57 -9.93 -21.08
C GLN A 299 -8.26 -10.71 -21.07
N LEU A 300 -7.19 -10.09 -20.55
CA LEU A 300 -5.89 -10.73 -20.38
C LEU A 300 -5.97 -11.94 -19.44
N ALA A 301 -6.62 -11.81 -18.27
CA ALA A 301 -6.73 -12.89 -17.30
C ALA A 301 -7.63 -14.05 -17.77
N ALA A 302 -8.68 -13.75 -18.54
CA ALA A 302 -9.56 -14.78 -19.10
C ALA A 302 -8.84 -15.72 -20.08
N ALA A 303 -7.76 -15.26 -20.70
CA ALA A 303 -6.94 -16.08 -21.59
C ALA A 303 -6.01 -17.05 -20.85
N ASP A 304 -5.74 -16.82 -19.55
CA ASP A 304 -4.64 -17.47 -18.83
C ASP A 304 -5.08 -18.69 -18.00
N ASP A 305 -6.21 -18.65 -17.28
CA ASP A 305 -6.42 -19.65 -16.21
C ASP A 305 -7.83 -20.26 -16.06
N GLY A 306 -8.86 -19.82 -16.79
CA GLY A 306 -10.22 -20.39 -16.67
C GLY A 306 -10.84 -20.31 -15.26
N GLU A 307 -10.22 -19.56 -14.34
CA GLU A 307 -10.71 -19.35 -12.98
C GLU A 307 -11.79 -18.26 -12.95
N GLY A 308 -12.52 -18.16 -11.83
CA GLY A 308 -13.56 -17.14 -11.66
C GLY A 308 -13.05 -15.71 -11.91
N ARG A 309 -13.96 -14.81 -12.29
CA ARG A 309 -13.63 -13.41 -12.62
C ARG A 309 -12.88 -12.73 -11.45
N PRO A 310 -11.69 -12.16 -11.68
CA PRO A 310 -10.98 -11.38 -10.68
C PRO A 310 -11.80 -10.20 -10.16
N SER A 311 -11.62 -9.87 -8.90
CA SER A 311 -12.26 -8.74 -8.23
C SER A 311 -11.50 -7.43 -8.38
N ASP A 312 -10.19 -7.52 -8.56
CA ASP A 312 -9.27 -6.38 -8.71
C ASP A 312 -7.95 -6.89 -9.30
N PHE A 313 -7.01 -5.98 -9.62
CA PHE A 313 -5.73 -6.29 -10.22
C PHE A 313 -4.61 -5.47 -9.59
N LEU A 314 -3.50 -6.13 -9.25
CA LEU A 314 -2.23 -5.44 -8.96
C LEU A 314 -1.31 -5.49 -10.18
N ILE A 315 -0.47 -4.48 -10.35
CA ILE A 315 0.57 -4.44 -11.38
C ILE A 315 1.88 -4.12 -10.69
N ALA A 316 2.91 -4.96 -10.87
CA ALA A 316 4.19 -4.83 -10.20
C ALA A 316 5.35 -4.67 -11.19
N ALA A 317 6.30 -3.78 -10.86
CA ALA A 317 7.58 -3.61 -11.54
C ALA A 317 8.65 -4.51 -10.90
N LEU A 318 9.24 -5.41 -11.69
CA LEU A 318 10.21 -6.40 -11.23
C LEU A 318 11.61 -6.07 -11.75
N PHE A 319 12.38 -5.34 -10.94
CA PHE A 319 13.68 -4.77 -11.29
C PHE A 319 14.66 -5.80 -11.86
N ASN A 320 14.91 -6.91 -11.15
CA ASN A 320 15.90 -7.92 -11.56
C ASN A 320 15.39 -8.87 -12.63
N LEU A 321 14.08 -8.94 -12.87
CA LEU A 321 13.49 -9.82 -13.87
C LEU A 321 13.09 -9.07 -15.15
N HIS A 322 13.42 -7.79 -15.24
CA HIS A 322 13.27 -6.98 -16.45
C HIS A 322 11.83 -6.99 -16.99
N LYS A 323 10.84 -6.94 -16.09
CA LYS A 323 9.43 -7.12 -16.48
C LYS A 323 8.42 -6.41 -15.58
N LEU A 324 7.22 -6.24 -16.12
CA LEU A 324 6.00 -5.92 -15.38
C LEU A 324 5.07 -7.13 -15.36
N THR A 325 4.51 -7.41 -14.18
CA THR A 325 3.57 -8.50 -13.97
C THR A 325 2.22 -7.98 -13.47
N VAL A 326 1.15 -8.60 -13.93
CA VAL A 326 -0.23 -8.39 -13.46
C VAL A 326 -0.58 -9.52 -12.50
N HIS A 327 -1.25 -9.19 -11.41
CA HIS A 327 -1.71 -10.14 -10.39
C HIS A 327 -3.23 -10.03 -10.22
N PRO A 328 -4.01 -10.89 -10.88
CA PRO A 328 -5.46 -10.93 -10.73
C PRO A 328 -5.85 -11.35 -9.32
N LEU A 329 -6.64 -10.53 -8.59
CA LEU A 329 -7.03 -10.79 -7.21
C LEU A 329 -8.39 -11.47 -7.14
N ARG A 330 -8.46 -12.65 -6.52
CA ARG A 330 -9.69 -13.43 -6.33
C ARG A 330 -10.02 -13.56 -4.84
N PRO A 331 -11.29 -13.42 -4.43
CA PRO A 331 -11.67 -13.65 -3.04
C PRO A 331 -11.25 -15.04 -2.56
N ASN A 332 -10.52 -15.11 -1.45
CA ASN A 332 -10.11 -16.36 -0.82
C ASN A 332 -10.39 -16.27 0.69
N ARG A 333 -11.55 -16.77 1.09
CA ARG A 333 -12.09 -16.66 2.47
C ARG A 333 -12.09 -15.19 2.93
N SER A 334 -11.45 -14.85 4.04
CA SER A 334 -11.30 -13.47 4.52
C SER A 334 -10.25 -12.63 3.80
N THR A 335 -9.45 -13.26 2.94
CA THR A 335 -8.31 -12.67 2.22
C THR A 335 -8.51 -12.74 0.71
N VAL A 336 -7.43 -12.62 -0.05
CA VAL A 336 -7.41 -12.82 -1.49
C VAL A 336 -6.36 -13.86 -1.88
N ALA A 337 -6.56 -14.50 -3.01
CA ALA A 337 -5.54 -15.24 -3.75
C ALA A 337 -5.18 -14.44 -5.00
N ALA A 338 -3.96 -14.65 -5.53
CA ALA A 338 -3.49 -13.93 -6.68
C ALA A 338 -2.72 -14.83 -7.66
N GLY A 339 -3.04 -14.69 -8.95
CA GLY A 339 -2.24 -15.24 -10.05
C GLY A 339 -1.08 -14.34 -10.43
N THR A 340 -0.32 -14.72 -11.46
CA THR A 340 0.73 -13.87 -12.05
C THR A 340 0.74 -14.03 -13.56
N ILE A 341 0.59 -12.92 -14.27
CA ILE A 341 0.61 -12.84 -15.74
C ILE A 341 1.70 -11.85 -16.14
N GLU A 342 2.51 -12.19 -17.14
CA GLU A 342 3.50 -11.26 -17.69
C GLU A 342 2.81 -10.24 -18.60
N LEU A 343 3.02 -8.95 -18.33
CA LEU A 343 2.43 -7.86 -19.09
C LEU A 343 3.43 -7.22 -20.06
N LEU A 344 4.66 -7.01 -19.59
CA LEU A 344 5.77 -6.47 -20.36
C LEU A 344 7.05 -7.17 -19.92
N VAL A 345 7.87 -7.65 -20.86
CA VAL A 345 9.14 -8.32 -20.60
C VAL A 345 10.21 -7.76 -21.52
N SER A 346 11.43 -7.59 -21.01
CA SER A 346 12.61 -7.34 -21.83
C SER A 346 13.67 -8.40 -21.63
N ASP A 347 14.36 -8.74 -22.71
CA ASP A 347 15.56 -9.58 -22.66
C ASP A 347 16.84 -8.73 -22.51
N GLN A 348 16.69 -7.39 -22.40
CA GLN A 348 17.80 -6.47 -22.18
C GLN A 348 18.15 -6.38 -20.69
N VAL A 349 19.44 -6.58 -20.39
CA VAL A 349 19.96 -6.61 -19.02
C VAL A 349 19.93 -5.23 -18.35
N ASP A 350 19.89 -4.15 -19.11
CA ASP A 350 19.83 -2.78 -18.62
C ASP A 350 18.42 -2.23 -18.41
N PHE A 351 17.37 -2.95 -18.84
CA PHE A 351 15.99 -2.58 -18.55
C PHE A 351 15.62 -2.97 -17.11
N HIS A 352 15.56 -1.98 -16.23
CA HIS A 352 15.30 -2.14 -14.81
C HIS A 352 14.06 -1.33 -14.41
N PRO A 353 12.84 -1.90 -14.60
CA PRO A 353 11.63 -1.19 -14.25
C PRO A 353 11.57 -1.01 -12.72
N THR A 354 11.51 0.24 -12.28
CA THR A 354 11.45 0.63 -10.86
C THR A 354 10.09 1.13 -10.44
N ASP A 355 9.28 1.63 -11.37
CA ASP A 355 7.97 2.19 -11.04
C ASP A 355 6.97 2.03 -12.19
N VAL A 356 5.68 2.02 -11.83
CA VAL A 356 4.55 1.96 -12.74
C VAL A 356 3.42 2.84 -12.22
N ILE A 357 2.89 3.73 -13.06
CA ILE A 357 1.76 4.60 -12.69
C ILE A 357 0.70 4.66 -13.80
N GLU A 358 -0.56 4.75 -13.40
CA GLU A 358 -1.70 4.89 -14.32
C GLU A 358 -1.86 6.34 -14.79
N ASP A 359 -2.20 6.54 -16.07
CA ASP A 359 -2.56 7.85 -16.64
C ASP A 359 -4.07 7.95 -16.91
N ARG A 360 -4.56 9.16 -17.19
CA ARG A 360 -5.96 9.54 -17.44
C ARG A 360 -6.66 8.74 -18.53
N ASP A 361 -5.92 8.10 -19.42
CA ASP A 361 -6.49 7.29 -20.49
C ASP A 361 -6.56 5.79 -20.17
N GLY A 362 -6.07 5.38 -18.99
CA GLY A 362 -5.93 3.98 -18.58
C GLY A 362 -4.68 3.31 -19.16
N SER A 363 -3.79 4.05 -19.83
CA SER A 363 -2.44 3.59 -20.11
C SER A 363 -1.56 3.61 -18.86
N LEU A 364 -0.45 2.87 -18.92
CA LEU A 364 0.53 2.78 -17.84
C LEU A 364 1.82 3.47 -18.28
N LEU A 365 2.37 4.32 -17.43
CA LEU A 365 3.74 4.79 -17.53
C LEU A 365 4.64 3.84 -16.74
N VAL A 366 5.72 3.40 -17.36
CA VAL A 366 6.74 2.51 -16.80
C VAL A 366 8.05 3.26 -16.72
N LEU A 367 8.60 3.39 -15.52
CA LEU A 367 9.92 3.99 -15.31
C LEU A 367 10.97 2.90 -15.30
N ASP A 368 11.92 3.02 -16.21
CA ASP A 368 13.13 2.21 -16.28
C ASP A 368 14.31 3.03 -15.77
N THR A 369 14.93 2.58 -14.69
CA THR A 369 16.03 3.31 -14.07
C THR A 369 17.36 3.12 -14.77
N GLY A 370 17.50 2.14 -15.67
CA GLY A 370 18.77 1.84 -16.33
C GLY A 370 19.81 1.24 -15.37
N GLY A 371 21.10 1.56 -15.58
CA GLY A 371 22.23 0.85 -14.96
C GLY A 371 23.00 1.61 -13.88
N TRP A 372 22.39 2.56 -13.17
CA TRP A 372 23.11 3.36 -12.16
C TRP A 372 23.19 2.69 -10.78
N TYR A 373 22.23 1.83 -10.42
CA TYR A 373 22.02 1.36 -9.05
C TYR A 373 22.77 0.05 -8.75
N ASP A 374 24.08 0.14 -8.52
CA ASP A 374 24.91 -1.02 -8.21
C ASP A 374 25.25 -1.19 -6.70
N LEU A 375 24.62 -0.37 -5.83
CA LEU A 375 24.91 -0.33 -4.39
C LEU A 375 24.63 -1.69 -3.73
N CYS A 376 23.39 -2.17 -3.86
CA CYS A 376 22.93 -3.44 -3.28
C CYS A 376 22.29 -4.41 -4.30
N CYS A 377 22.24 -4.02 -5.58
CA CYS A 377 21.81 -4.86 -6.69
C CYS A 377 22.96 -5.10 -7.67
N PRO A 378 23.77 -6.17 -7.50
CA PRO A 378 24.93 -6.44 -8.36
C PRO A 378 24.56 -6.74 -9.82
N THR A 379 23.29 -7.04 -10.09
CA THR A 379 22.69 -7.23 -11.43
C THR A 379 22.67 -5.94 -12.26
N SER A 380 22.63 -4.76 -11.62
CA SER A 380 22.63 -3.45 -12.31
C SER A 380 24.04 -2.96 -12.65
N ARG A 381 25.07 -3.83 -12.64
CA ARG A 381 26.46 -3.48 -13.03
C ARG A 381 26.62 -3.44 -14.55
N VAL A 382 25.85 -2.56 -15.20
CA VAL A 382 25.94 -2.30 -16.64
C VAL A 382 26.69 -0.99 -16.87
N ASP A 383 27.27 -0.78 -18.05
CA ASP A 383 27.95 0.49 -18.35
C ASP A 383 26.92 1.64 -18.31
N GLN A 384 27.10 2.52 -17.33
CA GLN A 384 26.24 3.68 -17.06
C GLN A 384 26.11 4.64 -18.26
N ARG A 385 27.04 4.60 -19.22
CA ARG A 385 26.98 5.41 -20.45
C ARG A 385 25.95 4.90 -21.46
N ILE A 386 25.62 3.61 -21.41
CA ILE A 386 24.71 2.96 -22.37
C ILE A 386 23.35 2.61 -21.77
N ALA A 387 23.21 2.65 -20.44
CA ALA A 387 21.98 2.36 -19.71
C ALA A 387 21.40 3.62 -19.01
N PRO A 388 20.93 4.64 -19.76
CA PRO A 388 20.34 5.84 -19.19
C PRO A 388 18.94 5.63 -18.60
N GLY A 389 18.30 4.49 -18.87
CA GLY A 389 16.90 4.26 -18.53
C GLY A 389 15.96 5.10 -19.40
N GLY A 390 14.69 5.17 -19.01
CA GLY A 390 13.67 5.91 -19.75
C GLY A 390 12.27 5.81 -19.14
N ILE A 391 11.30 6.47 -19.78
CA ILE A 391 9.89 6.33 -19.44
C ILE A 391 9.18 5.76 -20.66
N TYR A 392 8.45 4.67 -20.47
CA TYR A 392 7.67 4.02 -21.53
C TYR A 392 6.19 4.11 -21.22
N ARG A 393 5.36 4.25 -22.25
CA ARG A 393 3.91 4.21 -22.14
C ARG A 393 3.39 2.90 -22.73
N LEU A 394 2.64 2.16 -21.92
CA LEU A 394 2.00 0.92 -22.30
C LEU A 394 0.49 1.14 -22.45
N PHE A 395 -0.02 0.96 -23.67
CA PHE A 395 -1.43 1.10 -24.01
C PHE A 395 -2.17 -0.24 -23.94
N PRO A 396 -3.32 -0.28 -23.25
CA PRO A 396 -4.23 -1.40 -23.35
C PRO A 396 -4.74 -1.61 -24.79
N PRO A 397 -5.18 -2.83 -25.15
CA PRO A 397 -5.82 -3.10 -26.42
C PRO A 397 -7.00 -2.15 -26.67
N GLN A 398 -7.15 -1.65 -27.90
CA GLN A 398 -8.33 -0.87 -28.28
C GLN A 398 -9.57 -1.78 -28.26
N SER A 399 -10.59 -1.42 -27.49
CA SER A 399 -11.90 -2.07 -27.59
C SER A 399 -12.47 -1.82 -28.99
N ALA A 400 -13.03 -2.86 -29.63
CA ALA A 400 -13.73 -2.76 -30.91
C ALA A 400 -14.93 -1.78 -30.89
N SER A 401 -15.36 -1.31 -29.71
CA SER A 401 -16.45 -0.37 -29.51
C SER A 401 -16.05 1.00 -28.93
N ALA A 402 -14.77 1.26 -28.66
CA ALA A 402 -14.34 2.54 -28.08
C ALA A 402 -13.99 3.56 -29.19
N PRO A 403 -14.53 4.80 -29.15
CA PRO A 403 -14.04 5.85 -30.02
C PRO A 403 -12.55 6.14 -29.74
N ALA A 404 -11.81 6.48 -30.79
CA ALA A 404 -10.40 6.86 -30.66
C ALA A 404 -10.24 7.98 -29.62
N PRO A 405 -9.15 7.99 -28.83
CA PRO A 405 -8.90 9.11 -27.92
C PRO A 405 -8.87 10.40 -28.73
N ALA A 406 -9.69 11.37 -28.34
CA ALA A 406 -9.65 12.69 -28.93
C ALA A 406 -8.27 13.29 -28.64
N THR A 407 -7.49 13.53 -29.68
CA THR A 407 -6.28 14.35 -29.60
C THR A 407 -6.73 15.78 -29.28
N GLY A 408 -6.39 16.27 -28.08
CA GLY A 408 -6.61 17.66 -27.70
C GLY A 408 -7.79 17.92 -26.75
N ASP A 409 -7.80 17.29 -25.58
CA ASP A 409 -8.54 17.84 -24.44
C ASP A 409 -7.65 18.86 -23.72
N THR A 410 -7.72 20.09 -24.21
CA THR A 410 -7.24 21.30 -23.52
C THR A 410 -7.84 21.31 -22.10
N PRO A 411 -7.08 21.65 -21.05
CA PRO A 411 -7.66 21.73 -19.70
C PRO A 411 -8.88 22.67 -19.70
N PRO A 412 -10.00 22.31 -19.05
CA PRO A 412 -11.04 23.29 -18.77
C PRO A 412 -10.39 24.42 -17.98
N ALA A 413 -10.69 25.67 -18.37
CA ALA A 413 -10.21 26.86 -17.68
C ALA A 413 -10.49 26.71 -16.17
N ALA A 414 -9.54 27.13 -15.35
CA ALA A 414 -9.75 27.23 -13.91
C ALA A 414 -10.94 28.17 -13.69
N ASP A 415 -12.03 27.67 -13.13
CA ASP A 415 -13.10 28.52 -12.60
C ASP A 415 -12.53 29.29 -11.40
N THR A 416 -11.88 30.42 -11.67
CA THR A 416 -11.61 31.44 -10.67
C THR A 416 -12.90 32.20 -10.43
N GLU A 417 -13.71 31.74 -9.47
CA GLU A 417 -14.65 32.61 -8.78
C GLU A 417 -14.34 32.63 -7.29
N ALA A 418 -13.54 33.61 -6.89
CA ALA A 418 -13.45 34.10 -5.53
C ALA A 418 -14.10 35.48 -5.45
N GLY A 419 -15.17 35.58 -4.65
CA GLY A 419 -15.52 36.79 -3.91
C GLY A 419 -16.79 37.55 -4.36
N ALA A 420 -17.83 37.50 -3.50
CA ALA A 420 -18.51 38.70 -3.02
C ALA A 420 -19.43 38.40 -1.82
N ASP A 421 -19.21 39.15 -0.73
CA ASP A 421 -20.08 39.28 0.44
C ASP A 421 -21.53 39.65 0.08
N ALA A 422 -22.50 38.98 0.70
CA ALA A 422 -23.86 39.51 0.90
C ALA A 422 -24.52 38.90 2.16
N PRO A 423 -25.33 39.68 2.90
CA PRO A 423 -25.63 39.41 4.30
C PRO A 423 -26.68 38.32 4.50
N ALA A 424 -26.49 37.53 5.55
CA ALA A 424 -27.42 36.51 6.03
C ALA A 424 -28.82 37.10 6.30
N ARG A 425 -29.81 36.63 5.53
CA ARG A 425 -31.22 36.63 5.93
C ARG A 425 -31.85 35.29 5.55
N ALA A 426 -32.63 34.76 6.50
CA ALA A 426 -33.27 33.46 6.45
C ALA A 426 -33.95 33.16 5.10
N ALA A 427 -33.43 32.18 4.38
CA ALA A 427 -33.99 31.67 3.13
C ALA A 427 -34.30 30.18 3.29
N GLY A 428 -35.55 29.80 2.97
CA GLY A 428 -36.14 28.51 3.23
C GLY A 428 -35.61 27.35 2.37
N SER A 429 -36.22 26.18 2.59
CA SER A 429 -35.86 24.86 2.04
C SER A 429 -35.57 24.80 0.53
N ALA A 430 -36.15 25.67 -0.29
CA ALA A 430 -35.93 25.69 -1.74
C ALA A 430 -34.51 26.14 -2.14
N GLN A 431 -33.91 27.10 -1.44
CA GLN A 431 -32.54 27.54 -1.73
C GLN A 431 -31.52 26.48 -1.32
N GLN A 432 -31.77 25.78 -0.20
CA GLN A 432 -30.94 24.67 0.26
C GLN A 432 -31.00 23.48 -0.70
N ALA A 433 -32.17 23.17 -1.25
CA ALA A 433 -32.32 22.12 -2.26
C ALA A 433 -31.57 22.45 -3.57
N ALA A 434 -31.60 23.71 -4.02
CA ALA A 434 -30.85 24.15 -5.20
C ALA A 434 -29.33 24.05 -5.00
N VAL A 435 -28.81 24.52 -3.86
CA VAL A 435 -27.38 24.40 -3.51
C VAL A 435 -26.95 22.94 -3.42
N GLN A 436 -27.75 22.08 -2.80
CA GLN A 436 -27.48 20.64 -2.74
C GLN A 436 -27.46 19.98 -4.13
N GLY A 437 -28.38 20.36 -5.02
CA GLY A 437 -28.39 19.92 -6.42
C GLY A 437 -27.08 20.27 -7.15
N THR A 438 -26.63 21.53 -7.03
CA THR A 438 -25.35 21.96 -7.63
C THR A 438 -24.13 21.24 -7.04
N ALA A 439 -24.14 20.93 -5.73
CA ALA A 439 -23.06 20.21 -5.08
C ALA A 439 -23.01 18.74 -5.50
N ILE A 440 -24.15 18.08 -5.70
CA ILE A 440 -24.22 16.71 -6.22
C ILE A 440 -23.63 16.65 -7.63
N GLU A 441 -24.04 17.53 -8.53
CA GLU A 441 -23.51 17.58 -9.90
C GLU A 441 -21.99 17.82 -9.91
N ARG A 442 -21.50 18.75 -9.07
CA ARG A 442 -20.07 19.03 -8.91
C ARG A 442 -19.31 17.78 -8.47
N TRP A 443 -19.75 17.11 -7.39
CA TRP A 443 -19.07 15.93 -6.86
C TRP A 443 -19.16 14.72 -7.79
N SER A 444 -20.29 14.49 -8.46
CA SER A 444 -20.41 13.44 -9.47
C SER A 444 -19.41 13.64 -10.60
N ARG A 445 -19.22 14.88 -11.08
CA ARG A 445 -18.20 15.21 -12.08
C ARG A 445 -16.78 15.02 -11.56
N GLN A 446 -16.48 15.56 -10.37
CA GLN A 446 -15.13 15.50 -9.79
C GLN A 446 -14.69 14.07 -9.48
N LEU A 447 -15.58 13.24 -8.91
CA LEU A 447 -15.28 11.84 -8.61
C LEU A 447 -15.33 10.96 -9.86
N GLY A 448 -16.07 11.35 -10.90
CA GLY A 448 -16.14 10.66 -12.19
C GLY A 448 -14.97 10.96 -13.12
N ASP A 449 -14.23 12.05 -12.88
CA ASP A 449 -13.12 12.47 -13.75
C ASP A 449 -12.06 11.38 -13.86
N PRO A 450 -11.57 11.05 -15.08
CA PRO A 450 -10.61 9.97 -15.27
C PRO A 450 -9.21 10.32 -14.76
N ARG A 451 -8.87 11.59 -14.56
CA ARG A 451 -7.53 12.05 -14.13
C ARG A 451 -7.33 11.82 -12.62
N PRO A 452 -6.40 10.95 -12.19
CA PRO A 452 -6.18 10.67 -10.76
C PRO A 452 -5.79 11.90 -9.94
N TRP A 453 -4.96 12.80 -10.49
CA TRP A 453 -4.55 14.03 -9.81
C TRP A 453 -5.69 15.02 -9.58
N TYR A 454 -6.65 15.12 -10.52
CA TYR A 454 -7.81 15.98 -10.36
C TYR A 454 -8.72 15.49 -9.22
N ARG A 455 -8.94 14.17 -9.14
CA ARG A 455 -9.67 13.54 -8.03
C ARG A 455 -8.97 13.79 -6.68
N ARG A 456 -7.64 13.59 -6.63
CA ARG A 456 -6.83 13.83 -5.43
C ARG A 456 -6.88 15.28 -4.95
N LYS A 457 -6.82 16.24 -5.88
CA LYS A 457 -6.96 17.67 -5.56
C LYS A 457 -8.30 17.97 -4.89
N ALA A 458 -9.40 17.47 -5.46
CA ALA A 458 -10.75 17.66 -4.89
C ALA A 458 -10.87 17.05 -3.47
N LEU A 459 -10.31 15.86 -3.24
CA LEU A 459 -10.28 15.23 -1.92
C LEU A 459 -9.43 16.02 -0.90
N GLY A 460 -8.32 16.62 -1.36
CA GLY A 460 -7.51 17.51 -0.52
C GLY A 460 -8.25 18.77 -0.09
N GLU A 461 -9.10 19.33 -0.96
CA GLU A 461 -9.95 20.49 -0.65
C GLU A 461 -11.08 20.12 0.33
N LEU A 462 -11.74 18.97 0.13
CA LEU A 462 -12.79 18.45 1.02
C LEU A 462 -12.35 18.40 2.48
N ARG A 463 -11.12 17.91 2.74
CA ARG A 463 -10.57 17.76 4.09
C ARG A 463 -10.48 19.06 4.88
N ARG A 464 -10.33 20.18 4.19
CA ARG A 464 -10.21 21.49 4.85
C ARG A 464 -11.55 22.01 5.35
N SER A 465 -12.65 21.60 4.72
CA SER A 465 -14.00 22.05 5.07
C SER A 465 -15.07 21.02 4.66
N PRO A 466 -15.19 19.88 5.37
CA PRO A 466 -15.99 18.74 4.92
C PRO A 466 -17.51 18.93 5.07
N GLU A 467 -17.97 19.64 6.10
CA GLU A 467 -19.38 19.58 6.55
C GLU A 467 -20.42 20.00 5.50
N ALA A 468 -20.08 20.97 4.65
CA ALA A 468 -21.00 21.44 3.62
C ALA A 468 -21.26 20.39 2.52
N ASP A 469 -20.31 19.47 2.32
CA ASP A 469 -20.28 18.53 1.20
C ASP A 469 -20.72 17.10 1.57
N VAL A 470 -20.65 16.75 2.86
CA VAL A 470 -21.06 15.42 3.36
C VAL A 470 -22.47 15.01 2.92
N PRO A 471 -23.52 15.86 2.98
CA PRO A 471 -24.86 15.46 2.54
C PRO A 471 -24.91 15.03 1.07
N SER A 472 -24.22 15.76 0.19
CA SER A 472 -24.17 15.45 -1.25
C SER A 472 -23.37 14.17 -1.52
N LEU A 473 -22.23 13.99 -0.84
CA LEU A 473 -21.43 12.77 -0.94
C LEU A 473 -22.19 11.54 -0.42
N ALA A 474 -22.93 11.66 0.68
CA ALA A 474 -23.78 10.60 1.21
C ALA A 474 -24.93 10.23 0.26
N ALA A 475 -25.55 11.24 -0.37
CA ALA A 475 -26.59 11.03 -1.36
C ALA A 475 -26.06 10.28 -2.61
N ILE A 476 -24.86 10.65 -3.09
CA ILE A 476 -24.19 9.95 -4.17
C ILE A 476 -23.86 8.52 -3.76
N ALA A 477 -23.11 8.32 -2.67
CA ALA A 477 -22.68 6.98 -2.23
C ALA A 477 -23.84 6.01 -2.00
N SER A 478 -24.92 6.48 -1.38
CA SER A 478 -26.13 5.66 -1.15
C SER A 478 -26.89 5.31 -2.42
N GLY A 479 -26.69 6.05 -3.52
CA GLY A 479 -27.48 5.94 -4.74
C GLY A 479 -28.88 6.54 -4.59
N ALA A 480 -29.10 7.40 -3.59
CA ALA A 480 -30.37 8.09 -3.37
C ALA A 480 -30.70 9.11 -4.46
N VAL A 481 -29.70 9.54 -5.22
CA VAL A 481 -29.83 10.48 -6.34
C VAL A 481 -29.32 9.83 -7.62
N ALA A 482 -30.10 9.97 -8.69
CA ALA A 482 -29.70 9.52 -10.01
C ALA A 482 -28.66 10.50 -10.59
N THR A 483 -27.62 9.95 -11.23
CA THR A 483 -26.64 10.70 -12.00
C THR A 483 -26.83 10.36 -13.48
N ASP A 484 -26.63 11.30 -14.39
CA ASP A 484 -26.70 11.09 -15.84
C ASP A 484 -25.48 10.31 -16.41
N LEU A 485 -24.88 9.43 -15.60
CA LEU A 485 -23.69 8.64 -15.94
C LEU A 485 -24.06 7.23 -16.39
N ALA A 486 -23.17 6.59 -17.14
CA ALA A 486 -23.31 5.17 -17.44
C ALA A 486 -23.27 4.33 -16.15
N SER A 487 -23.93 3.16 -16.12
CA SER A 487 -24.06 2.33 -14.91
C SER A 487 -22.72 2.00 -14.22
N LEU A 488 -21.69 1.64 -14.99
CA LEU A 488 -20.36 1.33 -14.46
C LEU A 488 -19.64 2.57 -13.91
N GLU A 489 -19.82 3.72 -14.55
CA GLU A 489 -19.27 5.00 -14.10
C GLU A 489 -19.99 5.45 -12.82
N GLN A 490 -21.31 5.28 -12.76
CA GLN A 490 -22.12 5.53 -11.57
C GLN A 490 -21.64 4.68 -10.40
N GLU A 491 -21.42 3.37 -10.58
CA GLU A 491 -20.88 2.51 -9.53
C GLU A 491 -19.50 2.98 -9.04
N THR A 492 -18.61 3.36 -9.97
CA THR A 492 -17.28 3.91 -9.64
C THR A 492 -17.39 5.19 -8.82
N VAL A 493 -18.23 6.14 -9.25
CA VAL A 493 -18.47 7.42 -8.56
C VAL A 493 -19.05 7.21 -7.17
N ARG A 494 -19.98 6.27 -7.01
CA ARG A 494 -20.57 5.93 -5.70
C ARG A 494 -19.53 5.40 -4.72
N ARG A 495 -18.64 4.50 -5.17
CA ARG A 495 -17.54 3.96 -4.34
C ARG A 495 -16.53 5.04 -3.99
N ARG A 496 -16.18 5.93 -4.92
CA ARG A 496 -15.31 7.10 -4.66
C ARG A 496 -15.96 8.09 -3.69
N ALA A 497 -17.27 8.29 -3.75
CA ALA A 497 -18.00 9.13 -2.78
C ALA A 497 -17.96 8.53 -1.37
N ALA A 498 -18.05 7.20 -1.24
CA ALA A 498 -17.86 6.53 0.04
C ALA A 498 -16.44 6.75 0.60
N TRP A 499 -15.40 6.67 -0.23
CA TRP A 499 -14.02 7.02 0.17
C TRP A 499 -13.87 8.50 0.52
N ALA A 500 -14.56 9.40 -0.17
CA ALA A 500 -14.58 10.82 0.17
C ALA A 500 -15.17 11.07 1.57
N LEU A 501 -16.20 10.32 1.97
CA LEU A 501 -16.74 10.35 3.33
C LEU A 501 -15.72 9.83 4.36
N VAL A 502 -14.95 8.78 4.03
CA VAL A 502 -13.83 8.33 4.88
C VAL A 502 -12.79 9.44 5.02
N ALA A 503 -12.39 10.05 3.91
CA ALA A 503 -11.41 11.14 3.91
C ALA A 503 -11.89 12.41 4.64
N ALA A 504 -13.21 12.64 4.72
CA ALA A 504 -13.81 13.79 5.37
C ALA A 504 -13.70 13.75 6.90
N ASP A 505 -13.69 12.55 7.50
CA ASP A 505 -13.51 12.31 8.94
C ASP A 505 -14.20 13.33 9.86
N SER A 506 -15.52 13.38 9.76
CA SER A 506 -16.40 14.23 10.56
C SER A 506 -17.55 13.42 11.15
N GLU A 507 -18.19 13.93 12.20
CA GLU A 507 -19.35 13.26 12.81
C GLU A 507 -20.49 13.04 11.80
N SER A 508 -20.70 13.99 10.89
CA SER A 508 -21.71 13.88 9.83
C SER A 508 -21.32 12.81 8.80
N ALA A 509 -20.04 12.71 8.43
CA ALA A 509 -19.55 11.66 7.54
C ALA A 509 -19.69 10.28 8.19
N ASP A 510 -19.41 10.16 9.49
CA ASP A 510 -19.58 8.91 10.24
C ASP A 510 -21.03 8.46 10.31
N ALA A 511 -21.97 9.40 10.50
CA ALA A 511 -23.40 9.10 10.43
C ALA A 511 -23.80 8.55 9.04
N ALA A 512 -23.24 9.11 7.97
CA ALA A 512 -23.44 8.59 6.61
C ALA A 512 -22.84 7.19 6.44
N LEU A 513 -21.59 6.98 6.86
CA LEU A 513 -20.91 5.67 6.80
C LEU A 513 -21.66 4.60 7.59
N LEU A 514 -22.23 4.94 8.76
CA LEU A 514 -23.10 4.03 9.53
C LEU A 514 -24.29 3.55 8.70
N GLY A 515 -24.97 4.46 8.00
CA GLY A 515 -26.06 4.10 7.08
C GLY A 515 -25.59 3.21 5.93
N LEU A 516 -24.42 3.50 5.37
CA LEU A 516 -23.84 2.79 4.22
C LEU A 516 -23.35 1.37 4.53
N THR A 517 -23.23 0.97 5.80
CA THR A 517 -23.00 -0.44 6.17
C THR A 517 -24.12 -1.40 5.70
N ALA A 518 -25.31 -0.86 5.40
CA ALA A 518 -26.46 -1.56 4.81
C ALA A 518 -26.56 -1.38 3.28
N ALA A 519 -25.61 -0.72 2.62
CA ALA A 519 -25.66 -0.48 1.18
C ALA A 519 -25.78 -1.79 0.38
N THR A 520 -26.44 -1.73 -0.78
CA THR A 520 -26.55 -2.88 -1.70
C THR A 520 -25.20 -3.24 -2.34
N ASP A 521 -24.35 -2.24 -2.58
CA ASP A 521 -22.99 -2.45 -3.09
C ASP A 521 -22.10 -3.02 -1.97
N PRO A 522 -21.55 -4.24 -2.13
CA PRO A 522 -20.71 -4.88 -1.12
C PRO A 522 -19.39 -4.13 -0.88
N ILE A 523 -18.85 -3.44 -1.90
CA ILE A 523 -17.64 -2.64 -1.76
C ILE A 523 -17.91 -1.40 -0.90
N ILE A 524 -19.05 -0.73 -1.10
CA ILE A 524 -19.43 0.41 -0.24
C ILE A 524 -19.60 -0.03 1.22
N ARG A 525 -20.16 -1.21 1.48
CA ARG A 525 -20.23 -1.77 2.84
C ARG A 525 -18.82 -1.96 3.44
N ARG A 526 -17.87 -2.47 2.66
CA ARG A 526 -16.46 -2.65 3.08
C ARG A 526 -15.80 -1.31 3.40
N ILE A 527 -15.95 -0.31 2.51
CA ILE A 527 -15.43 1.05 2.72
C ILE A 527 -16.01 1.66 4.00
N SER A 528 -17.32 1.48 4.22
CA SER A 528 -18.01 2.02 5.39
C SER A 528 -17.50 1.43 6.69
N VAL A 529 -17.34 0.11 6.74
CA VAL A 529 -16.77 -0.60 7.91
C VAL A 529 -15.32 -0.18 8.15
N TYR A 530 -14.53 -0.06 7.08
CA TYR A 530 -13.15 0.42 7.14
C TYR A 530 -13.06 1.82 7.76
N GLY A 531 -13.85 2.77 7.23
CA GLY A 531 -13.87 4.16 7.69
C GLY A 531 -14.28 4.31 9.16
N LEU A 532 -15.36 3.63 9.58
CA LEU A 532 -15.82 3.64 10.97
C LEU A 532 -14.76 3.10 11.94
N GLY A 533 -14.01 2.08 11.51
CA GLY A 533 -12.86 1.56 12.26
C GLY A 533 -11.69 2.54 12.32
N LEU A 534 -11.36 3.18 11.21
CA LEU A 534 -10.29 4.18 11.11
C LEU A 534 -10.55 5.41 12.00
N HIS A 535 -11.79 5.91 12.00
CA HIS A 535 -12.23 7.05 12.81
C HIS A 535 -12.49 6.67 14.28
N ARG A 536 -12.47 5.37 14.59
CA ARG A 536 -12.60 4.82 15.96
C ARG A 536 -13.85 5.32 16.68
N ARG A 537 -15.01 5.29 16.02
CA ARG A 537 -16.26 5.83 16.60
C ARG A 537 -16.97 4.80 17.49
N ALA A 538 -17.11 5.11 18.78
CA ALA A 538 -17.79 4.24 19.75
C ALA A 538 -19.25 3.94 19.38
N VAL A 539 -19.96 4.88 18.76
CA VAL A 539 -21.36 4.71 18.30
C VAL A 539 -21.51 3.61 17.23
N ALA A 540 -20.41 3.23 16.57
CA ALA A 540 -20.45 2.21 15.52
C ALA A 540 -20.41 0.77 16.04
N VAL A 541 -20.11 0.53 17.32
CA VAL A 541 -19.85 -0.82 17.87
C VAL A 541 -21.00 -1.78 17.61
N ASP A 542 -22.25 -1.39 17.88
CA ASP A 542 -23.41 -2.26 17.68
C ASP A 542 -23.57 -2.65 16.20
N ARG A 543 -23.32 -1.69 15.30
CA ARG A 543 -23.46 -1.94 13.86
C ARG A 543 -22.31 -2.79 13.33
N LEU A 544 -21.08 -2.52 13.76
CA LEU A 544 -19.91 -3.33 13.42
C LEU A 544 -20.05 -4.76 13.95
N ALA A 545 -20.59 -4.93 15.16
CA ALA A 545 -20.89 -6.24 15.73
C ALA A 545 -21.84 -7.05 14.85
N GLN A 546 -22.94 -6.43 14.39
CA GLN A 546 -23.88 -7.08 13.47
C GLN A 546 -23.20 -7.49 12.15
N VAL A 547 -22.33 -6.64 11.60
CA VAL A 547 -21.61 -6.97 10.36
C VAL A 547 -20.61 -8.11 10.60
N ALA A 548 -19.86 -8.09 11.70
CA ALA A 548 -18.89 -9.12 12.04
C ALA A 548 -19.51 -10.51 12.19
N THR A 549 -20.74 -10.60 12.72
CA THR A 549 -21.43 -11.89 12.92
C THR A 549 -22.24 -12.35 11.71
N ASN A 550 -22.79 -11.43 10.92
CA ASN A 550 -23.75 -11.77 9.86
C ASN A 550 -23.14 -11.77 8.46
N ALA A 551 -21.98 -11.12 8.27
CA ALA A 551 -21.25 -11.15 7.00
C ALA A 551 -20.25 -12.32 6.97
N SER A 552 -19.58 -12.48 5.83
CA SER A 552 -18.50 -13.45 5.65
C SER A 552 -17.32 -12.82 4.91
N GLY A 553 -16.21 -13.56 4.88
CA GLY A 553 -15.00 -13.16 4.16
C GLY A 553 -14.45 -11.80 4.60
N ALA A 554 -13.95 -11.03 3.62
CA ALA A 554 -13.24 -9.77 3.90
C ALA A 554 -14.12 -8.71 4.60
N LEU A 555 -15.44 -8.74 4.43
CA LEU A 555 -16.34 -7.81 5.13
C LEU A 555 -16.46 -8.13 6.62
N ALA A 556 -16.56 -9.42 6.98
CA ALA A 556 -16.55 -9.85 8.39
C ALA A 556 -15.21 -9.54 9.06
N ARG A 557 -14.09 -9.83 8.36
CA ARG A 557 -12.74 -9.48 8.83
C ARG A 557 -12.59 -7.98 9.06
N GLY A 558 -12.98 -7.15 8.10
CA GLY A 558 -12.92 -5.69 8.25
C GLY A 558 -13.73 -5.18 9.44
N ALA A 559 -14.87 -5.81 9.76
CA ALA A 559 -15.67 -5.45 10.92
C ALA A 559 -15.01 -5.84 12.24
N VAL A 560 -14.33 -7.00 12.30
CA VAL A 560 -13.50 -7.41 13.44
C VAL A 560 -12.33 -6.44 13.66
N GLU A 561 -11.61 -6.08 12.60
CA GLU A 561 -10.53 -5.09 12.67
C GLU A 561 -11.04 -3.74 13.18
N ALA A 562 -12.18 -3.28 12.66
CA ALA A 562 -12.81 -2.03 13.08
C ALA A 562 -13.21 -2.06 14.57
N LEU A 563 -13.81 -3.15 15.05
CA LEU A 563 -14.12 -3.33 16.47
C LEU A 563 -12.86 -3.26 17.34
N GLY A 564 -11.77 -3.89 16.91
CA GLY A 564 -10.47 -3.82 17.60
C GLY A 564 -9.93 -2.39 17.71
N ARG A 565 -9.95 -1.63 16.61
CA ARG A 565 -9.50 -0.22 16.60
C ARG A 565 -10.36 0.68 17.48
N VAL A 566 -11.69 0.50 17.48
CA VAL A 566 -12.61 1.26 18.32
C VAL A 566 -12.38 0.93 19.81
N ALA A 567 -12.24 -0.35 20.15
CA ALA A 567 -12.04 -0.79 21.53
C ALA A 567 -10.67 -0.38 22.11
N ALA A 568 -9.66 -0.20 21.27
CA ALA A 568 -8.34 0.26 21.68
C ALA A 568 -8.39 1.63 22.38
N VAL A 569 -9.24 2.53 21.90
CA VAL A 569 -9.32 3.92 22.42
C VAL A 569 -10.53 4.17 23.34
N HIS A 570 -11.59 3.36 23.27
CA HIS A 570 -12.81 3.57 24.06
C HIS A 570 -13.06 2.49 25.10
N GLU A 571 -12.65 2.76 26.36
CA GLU A 571 -12.77 1.77 27.44
C GLU A 571 -14.20 1.29 27.69
N ARG A 572 -15.18 2.20 27.57
CA ARG A 572 -16.60 1.91 27.87
C ARG A 572 -17.21 0.86 26.95
N VAL A 573 -16.71 0.71 25.73
CA VAL A 573 -17.26 -0.23 24.74
C VAL A 573 -16.42 -1.51 24.61
N ARG A 574 -15.28 -1.61 25.30
CA ARG A 574 -14.39 -2.80 25.24
C ARG A 574 -15.13 -4.12 25.50
N PRO A 575 -15.97 -4.27 26.55
CA PRO A 575 -16.63 -5.56 26.80
C PRO A 575 -17.59 -5.96 25.66
N ALA A 576 -18.33 -4.98 25.11
CA ALA A 576 -19.25 -5.21 24.00
C ALA A 576 -18.49 -5.58 22.71
N ALA A 577 -17.40 -4.86 22.42
CA ALA A 577 -16.56 -5.15 21.26
C ALA A 577 -15.88 -6.53 21.37
N VAL A 578 -15.32 -6.89 22.53
CA VAL A 578 -14.72 -8.22 22.76
C VAL A 578 -15.76 -9.33 22.60
N SER A 579 -16.96 -9.15 23.14
CA SER A 579 -18.06 -10.11 22.95
C SER A 579 -18.41 -10.28 21.47
N ALA A 580 -18.46 -9.19 20.70
CA ALA A 580 -18.76 -9.23 19.27
C ALA A 580 -17.63 -9.88 18.45
N ILE A 581 -16.37 -9.57 18.76
CA ILE A 581 -15.20 -10.18 18.12
C ILE A 581 -15.19 -11.70 18.35
N LEU A 582 -15.44 -12.16 19.58
CA LEU A 582 -15.52 -13.59 19.89
C LEU A 582 -16.71 -14.28 19.21
N ALA A 583 -17.83 -13.58 19.04
CA ALA A 583 -18.98 -14.10 18.31
C ALA A 583 -18.67 -14.38 16.82
N ALA A 584 -17.67 -13.71 16.24
CA ALA A 584 -17.20 -13.96 14.88
C ALA A 584 -16.24 -15.17 14.76
N ALA A 585 -15.88 -15.83 15.88
CA ALA A 585 -14.97 -16.98 15.89
C ALA A 585 -15.30 -18.11 14.90
N PRO A 586 -16.57 -18.48 14.62
CA PRO A 586 -16.87 -19.53 13.64
C PRO A 586 -16.31 -19.24 12.24
N ALA A 587 -16.17 -17.96 11.85
CA ALA A 587 -15.59 -17.57 10.56
C ALA A 587 -14.06 -17.74 10.50
N ALA A 588 -13.40 -17.98 11.64
CA ALA A 588 -11.96 -18.19 11.73
C ALA A 588 -11.54 -19.66 11.60
N ASP A 589 -12.49 -20.59 11.46
CA ASP A 589 -12.13 -22.00 11.32
C ASP A 589 -11.36 -22.22 10.01
N SER A 590 -10.12 -22.66 10.13
CA SER A 590 -9.15 -22.78 9.03
C SER A 590 -8.81 -21.49 8.25
N ASP A 591 -9.34 -20.32 8.60
CA ASP A 591 -9.06 -19.04 7.92
C ASP A 591 -8.01 -18.23 8.69
N VAL A 592 -6.75 -18.32 8.27
CA VAL A 592 -5.60 -17.66 8.93
C VAL A 592 -5.78 -16.13 8.99
N GLY A 593 -6.33 -15.50 7.95
CA GLY A 593 -6.56 -14.06 7.94
C GLY A 593 -7.59 -13.62 8.99
N MET A 594 -8.66 -14.42 9.15
CA MET A 594 -9.68 -14.16 10.15
C MET A 594 -9.21 -14.52 11.57
N GLN A 595 -8.43 -15.59 11.72
CA GLN A 595 -7.77 -15.93 12.99
C GLN A 595 -6.88 -14.79 13.46
N HIS A 596 -6.01 -14.30 12.58
CA HIS A 596 -5.15 -13.16 12.85
C HIS A 596 -5.96 -11.92 13.25
N ALA A 597 -6.96 -11.54 12.45
CA ALA A 597 -7.79 -10.37 12.73
C ALA A 597 -8.50 -10.44 14.09
N ILE A 598 -9.06 -11.61 14.45
CA ILE A 598 -9.67 -11.79 15.78
C ILE A 598 -8.63 -11.67 16.89
N ILE A 599 -7.51 -12.39 16.80
CA ILE A 599 -6.47 -12.38 17.84
C ILE A 599 -5.93 -10.96 18.04
N TYR A 600 -5.63 -10.26 16.95
CA TYR A 600 -5.12 -8.89 16.99
C TYR A 600 -6.16 -7.89 17.49
N ALA A 601 -7.43 -8.02 17.10
CA ALA A 601 -8.51 -7.15 17.57
C ALA A 601 -8.75 -7.34 19.08
N LEU A 602 -8.74 -8.58 19.57
CA LEU A 602 -8.83 -8.88 21.00
C LEU A 602 -7.66 -8.26 21.76
N ARG A 603 -6.42 -8.47 21.28
CA ARG A 603 -5.21 -7.86 21.86
C ARG A 603 -5.34 -6.34 21.94
N SER A 604 -5.78 -5.71 20.86
CA SER A 604 -5.91 -4.26 20.75
C SER A 604 -6.99 -3.70 21.67
N ALA A 605 -8.05 -4.45 21.94
CA ALA A 605 -9.11 -4.06 22.86
C ALA A 605 -8.63 -3.92 24.33
N GLN A 606 -7.53 -4.58 24.71
CA GLN A 606 -6.93 -4.51 26.06
C GLN A 606 -7.89 -4.85 27.23
N ASP A 607 -8.96 -5.61 26.99
CA ASP A 607 -9.84 -6.14 28.05
C ASP A 607 -9.43 -7.57 28.44
N ALA A 608 -8.33 -7.65 29.20
CA ALA A 608 -7.77 -8.93 29.65
C ALA A 608 -8.77 -9.77 30.46
N LYS A 609 -9.71 -9.12 31.17
CA LYS A 609 -10.74 -9.82 31.96
C LYS A 609 -11.70 -10.59 31.06
N SER A 610 -12.26 -9.93 30.05
CA SER A 610 -13.20 -10.56 29.12
C SER A 610 -12.50 -11.62 28.26
N VAL A 611 -11.27 -11.36 27.81
CA VAL A 611 -10.49 -12.32 27.01
C VAL A 611 -10.07 -13.54 27.84
N SER A 612 -9.60 -13.36 29.08
CA SER A 612 -9.26 -14.47 29.98
C SER A 612 -10.46 -15.36 30.27
N ARG A 613 -11.64 -14.77 30.48
CA ARG A 613 -12.88 -15.54 30.64
C ARG A 613 -13.19 -16.39 29.41
N ALA A 614 -13.07 -15.82 28.20
CA ALA A 614 -13.30 -16.56 26.96
C ALA A 614 -12.28 -17.69 26.75
N ALA A 615 -11.02 -17.49 27.13
CA ALA A 615 -9.99 -18.53 27.09
C ALA A 615 -10.30 -19.69 28.05
N ALA A 616 -10.91 -19.42 29.21
CA ALA A 616 -11.25 -20.44 30.19
C ALA A 616 -12.58 -21.17 29.86
N GLU A 617 -13.62 -20.42 29.48
CA GLU A 617 -15.02 -20.91 29.48
C GLU A 617 -15.62 -21.07 28.07
N GLY A 618 -14.96 -20.56 27.03
CA GLY A 618 -15.52 -20.55 25.67
C GLY A 618 -15.61 -21.94 25.01
N PRO A 619 -16.28 -22.05 23.85
CA PRO A 619 -16.09 -23.17 22.92
C PRO A 619 -14.63 -23.29 22.47
N ALA A 620 -14.21 -24.47 22.02
CA ALA A 620 -12.81 -24.78 21.72
C ALA A 620 -12.11 -23.74 20.81
N LEU A 621 -12.75 -23.31 19.72
CA LEU A 621 -12.15 -22.31 18.82
C LEU A 621 -12.05 -20.92 19.47
N GLN A 622 -13.05 -20.49 20.24
CA GLN A 622 -12.97 -19.23 21.00
C GLN A 622 -11.89 -19.30 22.07
N ARG A 623 -11.75 -20.43 22.76
CA ARG A 623 -10.68 -20.68 23.73
C ARG A 623 -9.32 -20.54 23.08
N TRP A 624 -9.13 -21.17 21.92
CA TRP A 624 -7.90 -21.11 21.12
C TRP A 624 -7.54 -19.66 20.72
N LEU A 625 -8.50 -18.92 20.14
CA LEU A 625 -8.32 -17.53 19.73
C LEU A 625 -8.02 -16.61 20.92
N ALA A 626 -8.82 -16.70 21.98
CA ALA A 626 -8.70 -15.85 23.15
C ALA A 626 -7.39 -16.12 23.91
N TYR A 627 -6.96 -17.37 24.02
CA TYR A 627 -5.70 -17.73 24.67
C TYR A 627 -4.49 -17.15 23.93
N ARG A 628 -4.46 -17.26 22.59
CA ARG A 628 -3.41 -16.64 21.76
C ARG A 628 -3.41 -15.11 21.87
N ALA A 629 -4.59 -14.48 21.89
CA ALA A 629 -4.67 -13.04 22.09
C ALA A 629 -4.11 -12.64 23.46
N LEU A 630 -4.52 -13.36 24.51
CA LEU A 630 -4.14 -13.11 25.88
C LEU A 630 -2.62 -13.20 26.08
N ALA A 631 -1.93 -14.16 25.45
CA ALA A 631 -0.48 -14.30 25.51
C ALA A 631 0.28 -13.09 24.93
N THR A 632 -0.34 -12.35 24.01
CA THR A 632 0.26 -11.16 23.36
C THR A 632 -0.13 -9.84 24.02
N MET A 633 -1.00 -9.87 25.03
CA MET A 633 -1.42 -8.70 25.79
C MET A 633 -0.38 -8.35 26.86
N PRO A 634 -0.16 -7.06 27.16
CA PRO A 634 0.58 -6.66 28.36
C PRO A 634 -0.18 -7.12 29.61
N GLY A 635 0.49 -7.78 30.57
CA GLY A 635 -0.19 -8.24 31.78
C GLY A 635 0.64 -9.11 32.73
N ASP A 636 0.02 -9.53 33.83
CA ASP A 636 0.62 -10.40 34.84
C ASP A 636 0.76 -11.84 34.30
N PRO A 637 2.00 -12.38 34.26
CA PRO A 637 2.26 -13.74 33.82
C PRO A 637 1.42 -14.83 34.50
N THR A 638 1.01 -14.61 35.75
CA THR A 638 0.26 -15.58 36.57
C THR A 638 -1.14 -15.86 36.05
N VAL A 639 -1.76 -14.91 35.33
CA VAL A 639 -3.04 -15.12 34.63
C VAL A 639 -2.89 -16.14 33.51
N TYR A 640 -1.73 -16.15 32.84
CA TYR A 640 -1.43 -17.09 31.77
C TYR A 640 -1.12 -18.49 32.30
N LEU A 641 -0.53 -18.63 33.50
CA LEU A 641 -0.13 -19.93 34.07
C LEU A 641 -1.30 -20.91 34.15
N ARG A 642 -2.42 -20.47 34.73
CA ARG A 642 -3.59 -21.33 34.92
C ARG A 642 -4.15 -21.77 33.58
N THR A 643 -4.38 -20.82 32.68
CA THR A 643 -4.95 -21.10 31.36
C THR A 643 -4.02 -22.00 30.55
N THR A 644 -2.71 -21.79 30.57
CA THR A 644 -1.75 -22.62 29.83
C THR A 644 -1.78 -24.07 30.28
N ARG A 645 -1.78 -24.31 31.60
CA ARG A 645 -1.91 -25.66 32.17
C ARG A 645 -3.23 -26.30 31.75
N ASP A 646 -4.32 -25.55 31.82
CA ASP A 646 -5.65 -26.04 31.43
C ASP A 646 -5.72 -26.36 29.91
N MET A 647 -4.92 -25.68 29.07
CA MET A 647 -4.80 -25.97 27.63
C MET A 647 -3.92 -27.19 27.34
N LEU A 648 -2.79 -27.36 28.04
CA LEU A 648 -1.94 -28.55 27.92
C LEU A 648 -2.71 -29.83 28.30
N GLY A 649 -3.54 -29.75 29.33
CA GLY A 649 -4.41 -30.84 29.77
C GLY A 649 -5.71 -31.00 28.99
N ALA A 650 -5.96 -30.20 27.95
CA ALA A 650 -7.17 -30.29 27.16
C ALA A 650 -7.15 -31.52 26.24
N THR A 651 -8.33 -32.08 25.95
CA THR A 651 -8.47 -33.18 24.99
C THR A 651 -8.48 -32.73 23.53
N ASP A 652 -8.67 -31.44 23.25
CA ASP A 652 -8.61 -30.88 21.90
C ASP A 652 -7.14 -30.61 21.53
N PRO A 653 -6.58 -31.29 20.51
CA PRO A 653 -5.19 -31.11 20.10
C PRO A 653 -4.84 -29.68 19.69
N ARG A 654 -5.81 -28.89 19.22
CA ARG A 654 -5.58 -27.48 18.85
C ARG A 654 -5.23 -26.65 20.08
N LEU A 655 -5.86 -26.92 21.21
CA LEU A 655 -5.59 -26.20 22.47
C LEU A 655 -4.22 -26.57 23.03
N GLN A 656 -3.85 -27.85 22.95
CA GLN A 656 -2.51 -28.32 23.35
C GLN A 656 -1.42 -27.68 22.47
N SER A 657 -1.60 -27.72 21.15
CA SER A 657 -0.67 -27.08 20.20
C SER A 657 -0.54 -25.57 20.45
N ALA A 658 -1.64 -24.86 20.69
CA ALA A 658 -1.57 -23.44 21.03
C ALA A 658 -0.80 -23.17 22.32
N ALA A 659 -0.92 -24.03 23.32
CA ALA A 659 -0.16 -23.93 24.56
C ALA A 659 1.35 -24.07 24.30
N LEU A 660 1.76 -25.06 23.51
CA LEU A 660 3.15 -25.26 23.13
C LEU A 660 3.71 -24.10 22.30
N ASP A 661 2.94 -23.58 21.34
CA ASP A 661 3.34 -22.43 20.53
C ASP A 661 3.56 -21.17 21.38
N VAL A 662 2.67 -20.93 22.35
CA VAL A 662 2.80 -19.82 23.30
C VAL A 662 4.06 -20.01 24.15
N LEU A 663 4.28 -21.20 24.74
CA LEU A 663 5.47 -21.48 25.54
C LEU A 663 6.77 -21.29 24.74
N ALA A 664 6.79 -21.70 23.46
CA ALA A 664 7.94 -21.55 22.58
C ALA A 664 8.25 -20.08 22.25
N ASN A 665 7.25 -19.20 22.24
CA ASN A 665 7.42 -17.77 21.99
C ASN A 665 7.67 -16.95 23.27
N HIS A 666 7.57 -17.57 24.45
CA HIS A 666 7.72 -16.90 25.75
C HIS A 666 8.78 -17.61 26.62
N SER A 667 10.02 -17.64 26.13
CA SER A 667 11.16 -18.25 26.84
C SER A 667 11.41 -17.62 28.22
N GLU A 668 11.04 -16.35 28.40
CA GLU A 668 11.13 -15.63 29.67
C GLU A 668 10.20 -16.18 30.76
N TRP A 669 9.22 -17.02 30.40
CA TRP A 669 8.33 -17.69 31.34
C TRP A 669 8.88 -19.01 31.88
N SER A 670 9.98 -19.53 31.33
CA SER A 670 10.49 -20.89 31.62
C SER A 670 10.61 -21.17 33.12
N ALA A 671 11.26 -20.27 33.87
CA ALA A 671 11.46 -20.41 35.31
C ALA A 671 10.14 -20.41 36.11
N SER A 672 9.15 -19.63 35.68
CA SER A 672 7.84 -19.56 36.36
C SER A 672 6.90 -20.70 35.99
N MET A 673 7.12 -21.34 34.83
CA MET A 673 6.21 -22.32 34.24
C MET A 673 6.69 -23.77 34.36
N TRP A 674 7.97 -23.99 34.64
CA TRP A 674 8.59 -25.31 34.62
C TRP A 674 7.80 -26.36 35.43
N ASP A 675 7.47 -26.06 36.70
CA ASP A 675 6.77 -27.00 37.58
C ASP A 675 5.40 -27.43 37.05
N GLN A 676 4.71 -26.56 36.29
CA GLN A 676 3.40 -26.89 35.72
C GLN A 676 3.49 -27.59 34.37
N VAL A 677 4.58 -27.35 33.63
CA VAL A 677 4.81 -27.86 32.28
C VAL A 677 5.50 -29.23 32.31
N GLN A 678 6.39 -29.46 33.28
CA GLN A 678 7.19 -30.67 33.43
C GLN A 678 6.36 -31.97 33.40
N PRO A 679 5.18 -32.09 34.05
CA PRO A 679 4.39 -33.32 34.00
C PRO A 679 3.94 -33.69 32.58
N TYR A 680 3.58 -32.70 31.77
CA TYR A 680 3.15 -32.92 30.38
C TYR A 680 4.33 -33.28 29.47
N LEU A 681 5.49 -32.66 29.68
CA LEU A 681 6.72 -33.04 28.98
C LEU A 681 7.15 -34.46 29.34
N ALA A 682 7.05 -34.84 30.61
CA ALA A 682 7.38 -36.20 31.07
C ALA A 682 6.50 -37.25 30.37
N GLN A 683 5.19 -36.96 30.24
CA GLN A 683 4.29 -37.81 29.47
C GLN A 683 4.69 -37.88 27.99
N ALA A 684 5.01 -36.74 27.36
CA ALA A 684 5.42 -36.71 25.96
C ALA A 684 6.74 -37.45 25.70
N LEU A 685 7.65 -37.53 26.67
CA LEU A 685 8.89 -38.33 26.56
C LEU A 685 8.61 -39.84 26.47
N GLU A 686 7.45 -40.30 26.94
CA GLU A 686 7.03 -41.70 26.82
C GLU A 686 6.39 -42.00 25.44
N GLU A 687 6.04 -40.97 24.68
CA GLU A 687 5.36 -41.06 23.38
C GLU A 687 6.13 -40.27 22.29
N PRO A 688 6.95 -40.93 21.43
CA PRO A 688 7.81 -40.25 20.46
C PRO A 688 7.07 -39.26 19.53
N GLU A 689 5.83 -39.57 19.15
CA GLU A 689 5.01 -38.71 18.30
C GLU A 689 4.58 -37.40 19.00
N GLN A 690 4.45 -37.41 20.32
CA GLN A 690 4.12 -36.21 21.10
C GLN A 690 5.36 -35.36 21.39
N LEU A 691 6.53 -35.99 21.52
CA LEU A 691 7.80 -35.31 21.82
C LEU A 691 8.20 -34.29 20.75
N ASP A 692 7.89 -34.57 19.48
CA ASP A 692 8.23 -33.67 18.37
C ASP A 692 7.63 -32.27 18.53
N ALA A 693 6.41 -32.18 19.06
CA ALA A 693 5.72 -30.91 19.30
C ALA A 693 6.37 -30.07 20.42
N TRP A 694 7.18 -30.69 21.29
CA TRP A 694 7.89 -30.01 22.38
C TRP A 694 9.23 -29.41 21.97
N PHE A 695 9.82 -29.82 20.84
CA PHE A 695 11.13 -29.33 20.43
C PHE A 695 11.24 -27.80 20.31
N PRO A 696 10.23 -27.07 19.79
CA PRO A 696 10.28 -25.61 19.79
C PRO A 696 10.39 -25.01 21.19
N VAL A 697 9.62 -25.54 22.16
CA VAL A 697 9.65 -25.10 23.57
C VAL A 697 11.01 -25.39 24.19
N LEU A 698 11.49 -26.64 24.07
CA LEU A 698 12.78 -27.06 24.61
C LEU A 698 13.94 -26.25 24.02
N ARG A 699 13.89 -25.95 22.72
CA ARG A 699 14.91 -25.12 22.06
C ARG A 699 14.88 -23.69 22.59
N ALA A 700 13.69 -23.10 22.74
CA ALA A 700 13.54 -21.74 23.26
C ALA A 700 13.98 -21.62 24.72
N TRP A 701 13.74 -22.66 25.52
CA TRP A 701 13.99 -22.65 26.96
C TRP A 701 15.39 -23.13 27.35
N ARG A 702 16.13 -23.79 26.45
CA ARG A 702 17.44 -24.42 26.73
C ARG A 702 18.44 -23.48 27.42
N ASP A 703 18.43 -22.21 27.04
CA ASP A 703 19.45 -21.23 27.42
C ASP A 703 18.99 -20.32 28.58
N ARG A 704 17.87 -20.67 29.26
CA ARG A 704 17.25 -19.96 30.39
C ARG A 704 17.15 -20.87 31.60
#